data_AF-A0A2S0JZF9-F1
#
_entry.id   AF-A0A2S0JZF9-F1
#
_cell.length_a   1.000
_cell.length_b   1.000
_cell.length_c   1.000
_cell.angle_alpha   90.00
_cell.angle_beta   90.00
_cell.angle_gamma   90.00
#
_symmetry.space_group_name_H-M   'P 1'
#
loop_
_entity.id
_entity.type
_entity.pdbx_description
1 polymer ?
#
loop_
_entity_poly.entity_id
_entity_poly.type
_entity_poly.pdbx_seq_one_letter_code
_entity_poly.pdbx_strand_id
1 'polypeptide(L)'
;MLVDINCPIELLGYQLYRSKKTGNVYCSFRFNNISEKTIKGFNATIYCFDQFGEPTGSVSNCFEHKFHFPDSIGPSQAFDTNERISLDNFLHARKVEIVIEKVLFSDETTWTKAETELEKVELKEIHNPRQLAYVKAHEGNDAKYYSQLLNDKWVCVCGRLNLENMEACQRCKKEKNHIISIYSNEETINEQIQLYEKQIEENQKKEQLEKERQREETKKKVRKIFTYSSVVVSLLLLIVIGTFGFITKFTFSWDNYLLLKDKDNALIEAVKHQNRNEINFLIENGANANFVNRDGENSISEAIKLPNKKLAISLMNKGMVSITVGQEKNTLAHLAVDNEQMEILKELHHFKVDMDVKNEMGHSVLYTAMETGNPEIIDYLIHDVKVNLQDVDNEGNNIVQVALLQQLKDTAFIKELLNLAIDLNKENKNGQNTYEMAILTENNEIVQLFIDKGLNVNQVDKRGNNAIHVLLNQKKDNVAFLTALINKGTNVNGLNGQGQSPLYVAIVNGDKKIVEELIKNKVNIDSVNSNGESAQTVAEKYNKSLVELFEQGKFVIKYDKQKNVYIVSGITLGNSRKDVVNKLGNPAKRQEFTSINGEIDCNFYYLKDSTGKNIETQYCTYTGSNKIEEITFDFYPKHLNENWYKDLGKPFVMDDGKALFYLEGTEQILNLKPNEELGFLTYADANFYYYYPKD
;
A
#
# COMPACT_ATOMS: atom_id res chain seq x y z
N MET A 1 14.73 -13.13 -11.42
CA MET A 1 14.65 -11.92 -12.26
C MET A 1 14.41 -12.38 -13.69
N LEU A 2 13.59 -11.68 -14.47
CA LEU A 2 13.50 -11.89 -15.92
C LEU A 2 14.56 -10.97 -16.54
N VAL A 3 15.57 -11.52 -17.21
CA VAL A 3 16.76 -10.73 -17.63
C VAL A 3 16.88 -10.74 -19.15
N ASP A 4 16.73 -9.56 -19.77
CA ASP A 4 17.07 -9.36 -21.18
C ASP A 4 18.56 -9.01 -21.30
N ILE A 5 19.36 -10.03 -21.63
CA ILE A 5 20.82 -9.96 -21.69
C ILE A 5 21.28 -9.12 -22.90
N ASN A 6 20.44 -9.04 -23.93
CA ASN A 6 20.80 -8.44 -25.21
C ASN A 6 20.39 -6.97 -25.30
N CYS A 7 19.69 -6.44 -24.30
CA CYS A 7 19.35 -5.02 -24.27
C CYS A 7 20.62 -4.16 -24.19
N PRO A 8 20.87 -3.26 -25.15
CA PRO A 8 22.07 -2.42 -25.17
C PRO A 8 22.05 -1.27 -24.15
N ILE A 9 20.98 -1.15 -23.35
CA ILE A 9 20.77 -0.08 -22.38
C ILE A 9 20.37 -0.70 -21.04
N GLU A 10 20.99 -0.23 -19.96
CA GLU A 10 20.68 -0.65 -18.59
C GLU A 10 20.10 0.52 -17.79
N LEU A 11 18.99 0.31 -17.07
CA LEU A 11 18.46 1.29 -16.12
C LEU A 11 19.31 1.27 -14.84
N LEU A 12 19.95 2.38 -14.51
CA LEU A 12 20.73 2.55 -13.28
C LEU A 12 19.87 3.02 -12.11
N GLY A 13 18.82 3.79 -12.39
CA GLY A 13 17.91 4.31 -11.38
C GLY A 13 16.91 5.31 -11.95
N TYR A 14 15.98 5.73 -11.10
CA TYR A 14 14.99 6.74 -11.45
C TYR A 14 14.79 7.70 -10.28
N GLN A 15 14.33 8.91 -10.58
CA GLN A 15 13.99 9.91 -9.60
C GLN A 15 12.58 10.44 -9.87
N LEU A 16 11.73 10.38 -8.84
CA LEU A 16 10.41 10.99 -8.86
C LEU A 16 10.48 12.37 -8.23
N TYR A 17 9.82 13.34 -8.85
CA TYR A 17 9.70 14.68 -8.29
C TYR A 17 8.32 15.24 -8.57
N ARG A 18 7.73 15.85 -7.54
CA ARG A 18 6.43 16.52 -7.62
C ARG A 18 6.65 18.01 -7.86
N SER A 19 6.05 18.55 -8.91
CA SER A 19 6.05 19.98 -9.18
C SER A 19 5.29 20.71 -8.08
N LYS A 20 5.95 21.63 -7.37
CA LYS A 20 5.30 22.48 -6.36
C LYS A 20 4.24 23.42 -6.96
N LYS A 21 4.32 23.71 -8.26
CA LYS A 21 3.44 24.66 -8.95
C LYS A 21 2.17 24.00 -9.49
N THR A 22 2.29 22.79 -10.02
CA THR A 22 1.18 22.09 -10.68
C THR A 22 0.67 20.89 -9.89
N GLY A 23 1.42 20.39 -8.91
CA GLY A 23 1.10 19.15 -8.18
C GLY A 23 1.43 17.87 -8.97
N ASN A 24 1.77 18.02 -10.25
CA ASN A 24 2.09 16.95 -11.17
C ASN A 24 3.33 16.17 -10.74
N VAL A 25 3.30 14.86 -10.94
CA VAL A 25 4.40 13.96 -10.63
C VAL A 25 5.14 13.66 -11.92
N TYR A 26 6.46 13.84 -11.88
CA TYR A 26 7.33 13.57 -13.00
C TYR A 26 8.36 12.53 -12.60
N CYS A 27 8.82 11.77 -13.59
CA CYS A 27 9.94 10.85 -13.47
C CYS A 27 11.07 11.29 -14.40
N SER A 28 12.30 11.14 -13.92
CA SER A 28 13.51 11.17 -14.74
C SER A 28 14.28 9.87 -14.54
N PHE A 29 14.90 9.39 -15.61
CA PHE A 29 15.60 8.11 -15.61
C PHE A 29 17.09 8.31 -15.85
N ARG A 30 17.88 7.45 -15.21
CA ARG A 30 19.32 7.35 -15.43
C ARG A 30 19.64 5.99 -16.03
N PHE A 31 20.28 6.00 -17.18
CA PHE A 31 20.63 4.79 -17.92
C PHE A 31 22.15 4.66 -18.08
N ASN A 32 22.59 3.46 -18.42
CA ASN A 32 23.95 3.15 -18.84
C ASN A 32 23.92 2.54 -20.23
N ASN A 33 24.74 3.08 -21.14
CA ASN A 33 24.95 2.44 -22.43
C ASN A 33 25.91 1.27 -22.25
N ILE A 34 25.40 0.04 -22.33
CA ILE A 34 26.21 -1.18 -22.23
C ILE A 34 26.59 -1.75 -23.60
N SER A 35 26.15 -1.11 -24.67
CA SER A 35 26.60 -1.39 -26.03
C SER A 35 28.03 -0.91 -26.26
N GLU A 36 28.73 -1.58 -27.17
CA GLU A 36 29.99 -1.11 -27.75
C GLU A 36 29.78 0.05 -28.75
N LYS A 37 28.52 0.34 -29.12
CA LYS A 37 28.15 1.40 -30.06
C LYS A 37 27.55 2.62 -29.36
N THR A 38 27.69 3.77 -30.01
CA THR A 38 27.11 5.04 -29.55
C THR A 38 25.61 5.08 -29.86
N ILE A 39 24.79 5.51 -28.90
CA ILE A 39 23.31 5.54 -28.99
C ILE A 39 22.83 6.96 -29.34
N LYS A 40 21.89 7.08 -30.29
CA LYS A 40 21.22 8.34 -30.69
C LYS A 40 19.81 8.49 -30.12
N GLY A 41 19.16 7.38 -29.75
CA GLY A 41 17.81 7.39 -29.17
C GLY A 41 17.29 5.99 -28.91
N PHE A 42 16.20 5.88 -28.15
CA PHE A 42 15.52 4.60 -27.94
C PHE A 42 14.03 4.76 -27.67
N ASN A 43 13.30 3.66 -27.87
CA ASN A 43 11.90 3.53 -27.52
C ASN A 43 11.76 2.65 -26.28
N ALA A 44 10.94 3.09 -25.33
CA ALA A 44 10.70 2.34 -24.11
C ALA A 44 9.23 2.34 -23.71
N THR A 45 8.73 1.21 -23.24
CA THR A 45 7.44 1.09 -22.59
C THR A 45 7.62 1.09 -21.08
N ILE A 46 6.96 2.04 -20.42
CA ILE A 46 7.06 2.29 -18.98
C ILE A 46 5.80 1.74 -18.32
N TYR A 47 5.98 0.84 -17.35
CA TYR A 47 4.94 0.24 -16.54
C TYR A 47 4.94 0.87 -15.13
N CYS A 48 3.77 1.25 -14.64
CA CYS A 48 3.60 1.91 -13.35
C CYS A 48 2.78 1.04 -12.38
N PHE A 49 3.37 0.75 -11.23
CA PHE A 49 2.80 -0.09 -10.18
C PHE A 49 2.73 0.65 -8.85
N ASP A 50 1.82 0.24 -7.98
CA ASP A 50 1.68 0.77 -6.63
C ASP A 50 2.71 0.15 -5.67
N GLN A 51 2.56 0.43 -4.36
CA GLN A 51 3.49 -0.04 -3.33
C GLN A 51 3.44 -1.56 -3.10
N PHE A 52 2.41 -2.24 -3.61
CA PHE A 52 2.24 -3.69 -3.53
C PHE A 52 2.65 -4.39 -4.82
N GLY A 53 3.05 -3.62 -5.85
CA GLY A 53 3.40 -4.16 -7.17
C GLY A 53 2.20 -4.37 -8.09
N GLU A 54 1.03 -3.83 -7.74
CA GLU A 54 -0.18 -3.93 -8.56
C GLU A 54 -0.26 -2.78 -9.58
N PRO A 55 -0.84 -3.02 -10.78
CA PRO A 55 -1.07 -2.00 -11.81
C PRO A 55 -1.77 -0.74 -11.27
N THR A 56 -1.21 0.45 -11.54
CA THR A 56 -1.85 1.71 -11.12
C THR A 56 -2.89 2.18 -12.14
N GLY A 57 -4.16 1.85 -11.91
CA GLY A 57 -5.29 2.38 -12.69
C GLY A 57 -6.07 1.34 -13.51
N SER A 58 -7.27 1.71 -13.96
CA SER A 58 -8.24 0.82 -14.65
C SER A 58 -8.07 0.73 -16.17
N VAL A 59 -7.13 1.48 -16.75
CA VAL A 59 -6.83 1.49 -18.19
C VAL A 59 -5.31 1.51 -18.32
N SER A 60 -4.72 0.46 -18.92
CA SER A 60 -3.29 0.26 -19.21
C SER A 60 -2.31 0.93 -18.22
N ASN A 61 -1.75 0.16 -17.30
CA ASN A 61 -0.64 0.58 -16.45
C ASN A 61 0.69 0.77 -17.19
N CYS A 62 0.67 0.72 -18.53
CA CYS A 62 1.83 0.93 -19.37
C CYS A 62 1.59 2.06 -20.39
N PHE A 63 2.66 2.80 -20.69
CA PHE A 63 2.68 3.77 -21.78
C PHE A 63 4.04 3.75 -22.49
N GLU A 64 4.02 3.97 -23.80
CA GLU A 64 5.22 4.02 -24.64
C GLU A 64 5.77 5.46 -24.67
N HIS A 65 7.07 5.61 -24.43
CA HIS A 65 7.79 6.88 -24.49
C HIS A 65 9.06 6.74 -25.33
N LYS A 66 9.25 7.71 -26.24
CA LYS A 66 10.42 7.76 -27.13
C LYS A 66 11.41 8.77 -26.59
N PHE A 67 12.62 8.28 -26.31
CA PHE A 67 13.74 9.09 -25.86
C PHE A 67 14.63 9.42 -27.05
N HIS A 68 14.83 10.72 -27.28
CA HIS A 68 15.77 11.22 -28.27
C HIS A 68 16.86 12.03 -27.59
N PHE A 69 18.12 11.75 -27.93
CA PHE A 69 19.24 12.46 -27.31
C PHE A 69 19.72 13.59 -28.22
N PRO A 70 19.86 14.83 -27.70
CA PRO A 70 20.44 15.93 -28.46
C PRO A 70 21.91 15.65 -28.81
N ASP A 71 22.62 14.96 -27.92
CA ASP A 71 24.00 14.48 -28.12
C ASP A 71 24.06 12.96 -28.01
N SER A 72 24.88 12.30 -28.83
CA SER A 72 24.97 10.85 -28.86
C SER A 72 25.65 10.29 -27.59
N ILE A 73 25.17 9.18 -27.04
CA ILE A 73 25.70 8.57 -25.81
C ILE A 73 26.75 7.51 -26.14
N GLY A 74 27.98 7.67 -25.65
CA GLY A 74 29.08 6.73 -25.89
C GLY A 74 28.99 5.42 -25.11
N PRO A 75 29.82 4.41 -25.45
CA PRO A 75 29.89 3.12 -24.75
C PRO A 75 30.27 3.25 -23.27
N SER A 76 29.63 2.46 -22.40
CA SER A 76 29.83 2.45 -20.93
C SER A 76 29.65 3.83 -20.26
N GLN A 77 28.95 4.74 -20.91
CA GLN A 77 28.64 6.07 -20.41
C GLN A 77 27.25 6.07 -19.77
N ALA A 78 27.19 6.49 -18.50
CA ALA A 78 25.92 6.75 -17.84
C ALA A 78 25.35 8.10 -18.29
N PHE A 79 24.04 8.18 -18.44
CA PHE A 79 23.34 9.38 -18.90
C PHE A 79 21.97 9.52 -18.23
N ASP A 80 21.60 10.77 -17.95
CA ASP A 80 20.28 11.13 -17.47
C ASP A 80 19.43 11.58 -18.66
N THR A 81 18.18 11.13 -18.73
CA THR A 81 17.30 11.50 -19.84
C THR A 81 17.03 13.00 -19.89
N ASN A 82 17.21 13.72 -18.77
CA ASN A 82 16.87 15.14 -18.54
C ASN A 82 15.41 15.54 -18.84
N GLU A 83 14.70 14.74 -19.62
CA GLU A 83 13.28 14.79 -19.87
C GLU A 83 12.48 14.48 -18.61
N ARG A 84 11.39 15.24 -18.45
CA ARG A 84 10.45 15.10 -17.35
C ARG A 84 9.21 14.38 -17.84
N ILE A 85 9.14 13.08 -17.60
CA ILE A 85 8.01 12.27 -18.03
C ILE A 85 6.90 12.45 -17.02
N SER A 86 5.79 13.06 -17.45
CA SER A 86 4.60 13.20 -16.62
C SER A 86 4.00 11.82 -16.33
N LEU A 87 3.77 11.55 -15.05
CA LEU A 87 3.07 10.37 -14.55
C LEU A 87 1.70 10.75 -13.98
N ASP A 88 1.11 11.85 -14.45
CA ASP A 88 -0.08 12.44 -13.82
C ASP A 88 -1.32 11.55 -13.91
N ASN A 89 -1.37 10.66 -14.92
CA ASN A 89 -2.40 9.63 -15.04
C ASN A 89 -2.21 8.47 -14.05
N PHE A 90 -1.09 8.42 -13.33
CA PHE A 90 -0.66 7.33 -12.46
C PHE A 90 -0.35 7.87 -11.05
N LEU A 91 -1.35 8.52 -10.42
CA LEU A 91 -1.28 9.19 -9.10
C LEU A 91 -0.74 8.33 -7.93
N HIS A 92 -0.66 7.02 -8.11
CA HIS A 92 -0.22 6.04 -7.12
C HIS A 92 1.00 5.22 -7.54
N ALA A 93 1.70 5.59 -8.61
CA ALA A 93 2.93 4.92 -9.01
C ALA A 93 3.97 5.02 -7.87
N ARG A 94 4.36 3.87 -7.33
CA ARG A 94 5.38 3.69 -6.28
C ARG A 94 6.51 2.78 -6.75
N LYS A 95 6.29 2.03 -7.83
CA LYS A 95 7.28 1.22 -8.54
C LYS A 95 7.12 1.43 -10.04
N VAL A 96 8.24 1.56 -10.76
CA VAL A 96 8.27 1.72 -12.22
C VAL A 96 9.12 0.62 -12.82
N GLU A 97 8.61 -0.05 -13.84
CA GLU A 97 9.40 -0.98 -14.68
C GLU A 97 9.49 -0.41 -16.09
N ILE A 98 10.64 -0.60 -16.74
CA ILE A 98 10.90 -0.05 -18.07
C ILE A 98 11.35 -1.17 -18.98
N VAL A 99 10.70 -1.26 -20.14
CA VAL A 99 11.04 -2.21 -21.19
C VAL A 99 11.54 -1.43 -22.39
N ILE A 100 12.81 -1.63 -22.77
CA ILE A 100 13.39 -1.03 -23.97
C ILE A 100 13.03 -1.90 -25.17
N GLU A 101 12.36 -1.32 -26.15
CA GLU A 101 11.85 -2.05 -27.32
C GLU A 101 12.73 -1.89 -28.54
N LYS A 102 13.33 -0.69 -28.69
CA LYS A 102 14.16 -0.37 -29.84
C LYS A 102 15.23 0.64 -29.47
N VAL A 103 16.45 0.45 -29.96
CA VAL A 103 17.57 1.38 -29.77
C VAL A 103 18.16 1.75 -31.13
N LEU A 104 18.35 3.04 -31.37
CA LEU A 104 18.98 3.59 -32.57
C LEU A 104 20.43 3.96 -32.27
N PHE A 105 21.37 3.39 -33.02
CA PHE A 105 22.79 3.68 -32.91
C PHE A 105 23.23 4.79 -33.86
N SER A 106 24.41 5.35 -33.61
CA SER A 106 24.99 6.43 -34.42
C SER A 106 25.31 6.04 -35.85
N ASP A 107 25.52 4.75 -36.10
CA ASP A 107 25.76 4.13 -37.40
C ASP A 107 24.47 3.76 -38.15
N GLU A 108 23.32 4.27 -37.69
CA GLU A 108 21.98 4.01 -38.22
C GLU A 108 21.50 2.55 -38.08
N THR A 109 22.27 1.69 -37.40
CA THR A 109 21.78 0.36 -37.04
C THR A 109 20.76 0.46 -35.91
N THR A 110 19.79 -0.45 -35.89
CA THR A 110 18.78 -0.50 -34.84
C THR A 110 18.79 -1.86 -34.16
N TRP A 111 18.84 -1.86 -32.84
CA TRP A 111 18.51 -3.03 -32.04
C TRP A 111 17.00 -3.02 -31.76
N THR A 112 16.35 -4.17 -31.89
CA THR A 112 14.94 -4.36 -31.54
C THR A 112 14.82 -5.53 -30.59
N LYS A 113 13.96 -5.41 -29.58
CA LYS A 113 13.65 -6.49 -28.65
C LYS A 113 13.06 -7.66 -29.44
N ALA A 114 13.76 -8.80 -29.44
CA ALA A 114 13.23 -10.03 -30.03
C ALA A 114 12.18 -10.63 -29.09
N GLU A 115 11.09 -11.21 -29.62
CA GLU A 115 9.98 -11.84 -28.88
C GLU A 115 10.40 -13.08 -28.03
N THR A 116 11.69 -13.39 -27.94
CA THR A 116 12.18 -14.63 -27.34
C THR A 116 12.11 -14.61 -25.82
N GLU A 117 11.32 -15.56 -25.32
CA GLU A 117 11.17 -16.09 -23.96
C GLU A 117 12.12 -15.49 -22.91
N LEU A 118 11.53 -14.73 -21.98
CA LEU A 118 12.21 -14.31 -20.76
C LEU A 118 12.62 -15.55 -19.97
N GLU A 119 13.92 -15.84 -19.92
CA GLU A 119 14.42 -16.93 -19.10
C GLU A 119 14.40 -16.50 -17.63
N LYS A 120 13.60 -17.20 -16.81
CA LYS A 120 13.54 -16.96 -15.37
C LYS A 120 14.80 -17.52 -14.73
N VAL A 121 15.77 -16.65 -14.48
CA VAL A 121 16.97 -16.99 -13.69
C VAL A 121 16.73 -16.62 -12.24
N GLU A 122 16.85 -17.62 -11.37
CA GLU A 122 16.74 -17.47 -9.92
C GLU A 122 18.10 -17.02 -9.36
N LEU A 123 18.19 -15.75 -8.96
CA LEU A 123 19.42 -15.21 -8.38
C LEU A 123 19.48 -15.60 -6.90
N LYS A 124 20.62 -16.15 -6.47
CA LYS A 124 20.87 -16.42 -5.05
C LYS A 124 21.57 -15.22 -4.44
N GLU A 125 20.85 -14.50 -3.58
CA GLU A 125 21.40 -13.37 -2.83
C GLU A 125 22.25 -13.87 -1.65
N ILE A 126 23.33 -13.13 -1.35
CA ILE A 126 24.20 -13.41 -0.22
C ILE A 126 23.57 -12.81 1.04
N HIS A 127 22.90 -13.65 1.82
CA HIS A 127 22.18 -13.21 3.02
C HIS A 127 23.09 -13.13 4.26
N ASN A 128 24.20 -13.86 4.27
CA ASN A 128 25.15 -13.84 5.38
C ASN A 128 25.87 -12.48 5.43
N PRO A 129 25.71 -11.66 6.50
CA PRO A 129 26.26 -10.31 6.55
C PRO A 129 27.79 -10.25 6.44
N ARG A 130 28.50 -11.26 6.96
CA ARG A 130 29.96 -11.33 6.92
C ARG A 130 30.46 -11.60 5.50
N GLN A 131 29.84 -12.56 4.81
CA GLN A 131 30.15 -12.85 3.41
C GLN A 131 29.82 -11.66 2.52
N LEU A 132 28.64 -11.06 2.68
CA LEU A 132 28.21 -9.91 1.91
C LEU A 132 29.14 -8.70 2.09
N ALA A 133 29.57 -8.42 3.33
CA ALA A 133 30.52 -7.35 3.62
C ALA A 133 31.89 -7.60 2.96
N TYR A 134 32.41 -8.83 3.04
CA TYR A 134 33.67 -9.21 2.39
C TYR A 134 33.59 -9.04 0.86
N VAL A 135 32.54 -9.55 0.24
CA VAL A 135 32.33 -9.46 -1.21
C VAL A 135 32.21 -8.00 -1.65
N LYS A 136 31.46 -7.16 -0.93
CA LYS A 136 31.34 -5.73 -1.24
C LYS A 136 32.67 -4.98 -1.09
N ALA A 137 33.49 -5.33 -0.11
CA ALA A 137 34.78 -4.69 0.11
C ALA A 137 35.78 -4.96 -1.03
N HIS A 138 35.73 -6.14 -1.65
CA HIS A 138 36.67 -6.55 -2.70
C HIS A 138 36.14 -6.29 -4.11
N GLU A 139 34.84 -6.51 -4.31
CA GLU A 139 34.21 -6.44 -5.62
C GLU A 139 33.35 -5.17 -5.80
N GLY A 140 33.14 -4.39 -4.76
CA GLY A 140 32.40 -3.13 -4.82
C GLY A 140 30.94 -3.24 -4.35
N ASN A 141 30.36 -2.07 -4.04
CA ASN A 141 29.09 -1.94 -3.31
C ASN A 141 27.88 -2.60 -3.98
N ASP A 142 27.93 -2.75 -5.30
CA ASP A 142 26.89 -3.35 -6.14
C ASP A 142 26.84 -4.88 -6.01
N ALA A 143 27.87 -5.50 -5.42
CA ALA A 143 27.98 -6.94 -5.30
C ALA A 143 27.05 -7.48 -4.18
N LYS A 144 26.07 -8.29 -4.58
CA LYS A 144 25.01 -8.80 -3.69
C LYS A 144 24.66 -10.27 -3.91
N TYR A 145 25.13 -10.88 -4.99
CA TYR A 145 24.70 -12.23 -5.42
C TYR A 145 25.89 -13.18 -5.53
N TYR A 146 25.64 -14.48 -5.37
CA TYR A 146 26.61 -15.51 -5.76
C TYR A 146 26.77 -15.56 -7.28
N SER A 147 27.99 -15.80 -7.74
CA SER A 147 28.25 -16.03 -9.16
C SER A 147 27.79 -17.44 -9.56
N GLN A 148 27.27 -17.59 -10.77
CA GLN A 148 26.70 -18.86 -11.22
C GLN A 148 27.00 -19.08 -12.70
N LEU A 149 27.32 -20.33 -13.07
CA LEU A 149 27.39 -20.75 -14.46
C LEU A 149 26.05 -21.38 -14.83
N LEU A 150 25.47 -20.96 -15.96
CA LEU A 150 24.16 -21.39 -16.43
C LEU A 150 24.27 -21.71 -17.92
N ASN A 151 24.59 -22.96 -18.28
CA ASN A 151 24.87 -23.36 -19.67
C ASN A 151 25.63 -22.26 -20.45
N ASP A 152 25.11 -21.83 -21.61
CA ASP A 152 25.66 -20.81 -22.50
C ASP A 152 25.71 -19.37 -21.90
N LYS A 153 25.62 -19.23 -20.57
CA LYS A 153 25.53 -17.96 -19.81
C LYS A 153 26.20 -18.04 -18.43
N TRP A 154 26.44 -16.88 -17.82
CA TRP A 154 26.94 -16.78 -16.44
C TRP A 154 26.49 -15.51 -15.71
N VAL A 155 26.26 -15.61 -14.40
CA VAL A 155 25.84 -14.51 -13.52
C VAL A 155 27.05 -13.96 -12.76
N CYS A 156 27.23 -12.65 -12.82
CA CYS A 156 28.23 -11.91 -12.04
C CYS A 156 27.70 -11.56 -10.63
N VAL A 157 28.59 -11.30 -9.68
CA VAL A 157 28.25 -10.87 -8.30
C VAL A 157 27.42 -9.59 -8.21
N CYS A 158 27.41 -8.76 -9.26
CA CYS A 158 26.52 -7.59 -9.38
C CYS A 158 25.09 -7.94 -9.83
N GLY A 159 24.79 -9.22 -10.07
CA GLY A 159 23.49 -9.73 -10.51
C GLY A 159 23.28 -9.74 -12.02
N ARG A 160 24.25 -9.27 -12.83
CA ARG A 160 24.14 -9.27 -14.29
C ARG A 160 24.40 -10.67 -14.86
N LEU A 161 23.47 -11.12 -15.71
CA LEU A 161 23.62 -12.31 -16.55
C LEU A 161 24.37 -11.92 -17.84
N ASN A 162 25.37 -12.69 -18.23
CA ASN A 162 26.26 -12.47 -19.37
C ASN A 162 26.26 -13.74 -20.24
N LEU A 163 26.59 -13.60 -21.52
CA LEU A 163 26.78 -14.76 -22.41
C LEU A 163 28.07 -15.50 -22.07
N GLU A 164 28.12 -16.82 -22.31
CA GLU A 164 29.26 -17.67 -21.96
C GLU A 164 30.58 -17.21 -22.60
N ASN A 165 30.51 -16.70 -23.83
CA ASN A 165 31.66 -16.19 -24.59
C ASN A 165 32.23 -14.86 -24.08
N MET A 166 31.56 -14.19 -23.14
CA MET A 166 32.03 -12.93 -22.56
C MET A 166 33.05 -13.21 -21.44
N GLU A 167 34.27 -12.73 -21.62
CA GLU A 167 35.36 -12.88 -20.65
C GLU A 167 35.20 -11.99 -19.41
N ALA A 168 34.43 -10.91 -19.50
CA ALA A 168 34.15 -9.99 -18.40
C ALA A 168 32.68 -9.57 -18.36
N CYS A 169 32.21 -9.21 -17.16
CA CYS A 169 30.84 -8.73 -16.97
C CYS A 169 30.65 -7.40 -17.70
N GLN A 170 29.62 -7.29 -18.53
CA GLN A 170 29.41 -6.06 -19.31
C GLN A 170 29.16 -4.83 -18.43
N ARG A 171 28.54 -5.01 -17.27
CA ARG A 171 28.21 -3.94 -16.32
C ARG A 171 29.42 -3.49 -15.50
N CYS A 172 29.99 -4.40 -14.72
CA CYS A 172 31.04 -4.06 -13.75
C CYS A 172 32.46 -4.35 -14.26
N LYS A 173 32.61 -4.83 -15.50
CA LYS A 173 33.87 -5.15 -16.18
C LYS A 173 34.75 -6.19 -15.46
N LYS A 174 34.20 -6.92 -14.48
CA LYS A 174 34.92 -7.97 -13.75
C LYS A 174 35.06 -9.24 -14.57
N GLU A 175 36.21 -9.86 -14.49
CA GLU A 175 36.52 -11.09 -15.23
C GLU A 175 35.70 -12.29 -14.76
N LYS A 176 35.16 -13.05 -15.72
CA LYS A 176 34.34 -14.25 -15.51
C LYS A 176 35.05 -15.26 -14.60
N ASN A 177 36.30 -15.59 -14.93
CA ASN A 177 37.05 -16.65 -14.25
C ASN A 177 37.36 -16.28 -12.79
N HIS A 178 37.73 -15.03 -12.53
CA HIS A 178 37.93 -14.50 -11.17
C HIS A 178 36.64 -14.61 -10.35
N ILE A 179 35.53 -14.17 -10.92
CA ILE A 179 34.27 -14.09 -10.17
C ILE A 179 33.65 -15.47 -9.91
N ILE A 180 33.73 -16.38 -10.87
CA ILE A 180 33.19 -17.74 -10.74
C ILE A 180 34.03 -18.60 -9.79
N SER A 181 35.36 -18.46 -9.81
CA SER A 181 36.22 -19.26 -8.93
C SER A 181 36.07 -18.90 -7.46
N ILE A 182 35.86 -17.63 -7.14
CA ILE A 182 35.88 -17.15 -5.75
C ILE A 182 34.47 -17.03 -5.14
N TYR A 183 33.50 -16.56 -5.90
CA TYR A 183 32.20 -16.12 -5.36
C TYR A 183 31.02 -17.04 -5.74
N SER A 184 31.29 -18.28 -6.17
CA SER A 184 30.26 -19.18 -6.68
C SER A 184 29.42 -19.84 -5.59
N ASN A 185 29.96 -19.99 -4.38
CA ASN A 185 29.24 -20.57 -3.25
C ASN A 185 29.80 -20.07 -1.91
N GLU A 186 29.17 -20.48 -0.81
CA GLU A 186 29.56 -20.08 0.54
C GLU A 186 30.93 -20.59 0.97
N GLU A 187 31.28 -21.82 0.58
CA GLU A 187 32.53 -22.48 0.98
C GLU A 187 33.74 -21.73 0.41
N THR A 188 33.73 -21.42 -0.89
CA THR A 188 34.82 -20.70 -1.56
C THR A 188 35.00 -19.28 -1.00
N ILE A 189 33.90 -18.59 -0.66
CA ILE A 189 33.97 -17.25 -0.04
C ILE A 189 34.56 -17.35 1.38
N ASN A 190 34.13 -18.35 2.16
CA ASN A 190 34.63 -18.54 3.52
C ASN A 190 36.13 -18.91 3.54
N GLU A 191 36.59 -19.74 2.59
CA GLU A 191 38.01 -20.06 2.43
C GLU A 191 38.86 -18.80 2.14
N GLN A 192 38.38 -17.91 1.27
CA GLN A 192 39.08 -16.66 0.99
C GLN A 192 39.09 -15.71 2.20
N ILE A 193 37.99 -15.63 2.95
CA ILE A 193 37.93 -14.88 4.21
C ILE A 193 39.01 -15.38 5.18
N GLN A 194 39.13 -16.70 5.35
CA GLN A 194 40.13 -17.30 6.25
C GLN A 194 41.56 -17.05 5.78
N LEU A 195 41.84 -17.17 4.48
CA LEU A 195 43.14 -16.85 3.91
C LEU A 195 43.53 -15.39 4.13
N TYR A 196 42.58 -14.48 3.94
CA TYR A 196 42.76 -13.05 4.14
C TYR A 196 43.03 -12.71 5.63
N GLU A 197 42.26 -13.29 6.54
CA GLU A 197 42.44 -13.12 7.99
C GLU A 197 43.80 -13.63 8.46
N LYS A 198 44.24 -14.80 7.96
CA LYS A 198 45.56 -15.36 8.24
C LYS A 198 46.68 -14.44 7.75
N GLN A 199 46.51 -13.82 6.58
CA GLN A 199 47.49 -12.88 6.03
C GLN A 199 47.59 -11.60 6.86
N ILE A 200 46.48 -11.10 7.39
CA ILE A 200 46.45 -9.98 8.34
C ILE A 200 47.22 -10.35 9.61
N GLU A 201 46.96 -11.52 10.20
CA GLU A 201 47.66 -11.97 11.40
C GLU A 201 49.17 -12.12 11.18
N GLU A 202 49.60 -12.67 10.05
CA GLU A 202 51.01 -12.79 9.70
C GLU A 202 51.69 -11.41 9.53
N ASN A 203 50.99 -10.45 8.92
CA ASN A 203 51.48 -9.08 8.78
C ASN A 203 51.60 -8.39 10.14
N GLN A 204 50.63 -8.56 11.03
CA GLN A 204 50.68 -8.03 12.40
C GLN A 204 51.83 -8.65 13.20
N LYS A 205 52.06 -9.96 13.09
CA LYS A 205 53.20 -10.65 13.74
C LYS A 205 54.54 -10.12 13.22
N LYS A 206 54.67 -9.90 11.91
CA LYS A 206 55.87 -9.28 11.32
C LYS A 206 56.10 -7.87 11.86
N GLU A 207 55.05 -7.05 11.92
CA GLU A 207 55.13 -5.69 12.48
C GLU A 207 55.49 -5.68 13.97
N GLN A 208 54.98 -6.64 14.74
CA GLN A 208 55.32 -6.81 16.15
C GLN A 208 56.78 -7.24 16.33
N LEU A 209 57.28 -8.16 15.51
CA LEU A 209 58.67 -8.58 15.49
C LEU A 209 59.61 -7.42 15.11
N GLU A 210 59.20 -6.57 14.15
CA GLU A 210 59.91 -5.35 13.76
C GLU A 210 60.03 -4.38 14.97
N LYS A 211 58.93 -4.16 15.69
CA LYS A 211 58.89 -3.33 16.92
C LYS A 211 59.78 -3.91 18.02
N GLU A 212 59.81 -5.23 18.18
CA GLU A 212 60.69 -5.90 19.14
C GLU A 212 62.17 -5.77 18.77
N ARG A 213 62.51 -5.91 17.48
CA ARG A 213 63.87 -5.68 16.98
C ARG A 213 64.32 -4.24 17.23
N GLN A 214 63.46 -3.26 16.98
CA GLN A 214 63.72 -1.85 17.30
C GLN A 214 63.90 -1.63 18.82
N ARG A 215 63.11 -2.30 19.66
CA ARG A 215 63.28 -2.27 21.13
C ARG A 215 64.60 -2.90 21.56
N GLU A 216 65.04 -3.99 20.96
CA GLU A 216 66.33 -4.62 21.23
C GLU A 216 67.51 -3.74 20.83
N GLU A 217 67.45 -3.10 19.65
CA GLU A 217 68.44 -2.10 19.24
C GLU A 217 68.48 -0.92 20.21
N THR A 218 67.31 -0.46 20.65
CA THR A 218 67.19 0.59 21.66
C THR A 218 67.77 0.15 23.00
N LYS A 219 67.51 -1.10 23.44
CA LYS A 219 68.13 -1.70 24.64
C LYS A 219 69.65 -1.86 24.51
N LYS A 220 70.18 -2.16 23.32
CA LYS A 220 71.63 -2.20 23.06
C LYS A 220 72.24 -0.79 23.11
N LYS A 221 71.56 0.21 22.55
CA LYS A 221 71.94 1.64 22.68
C LYS A 221 71.91 2.07 24.15
N VAL A 222 70.91 1.66 24.92
CA VAL A 222 70.79 1.90 26.36
C VAL A 222 71.85 1.14 27.17
N ARG A 223 72.21 -0.10 26.82
CA ARG A 223 73.33 -0.82 27.46
C ARG A 223 74.68 -0.12 27.23
N LYS A 224 74.91 0.45 26.04
CA LYS A 224 76.08 1.33 25.78
C LYS A 224 76.08 2.59 26.65
N ILE A 225 74.91 3.10 27.01
CA ILE A 225 74.75 4.21 27.96
C ILE A 225 75.03 3.73 29.41
N PHE A 226 74.57 2.53 29.78
CA PHE A 226 74.79 1.94 31.11
C PHE A 226 76.22 1.46 31.39
N THR A 227 77.09 1.29 30.38
CA THR A 227 78.54 1.07 30.59
C THR A 227 79.27 2.30 31.12
N TYR A 228 78.62 3.47 31.13
CA TYR A 228 79.08 4.65 31.86
C TYR A 228 78.29 4.81 33.16
N SER A 229 79.04 5.05 34.24
CA SER A 229 78.59 5.49 35.56
C SER A 229 78.02 4.42 36.51
N SER A 230 78.92 3.77 37.26
CA SER A 230 78.64 2.90 38.40
C SER A 230 78.44 3.63 39.74
N VAL A 231 78.11 4.92 39.77
CA VAL A 231 78.14 5.73 41.01
C VAL A 231 76.74 6.17 41.49
N VAL A 232 75.69 6.06 40.68
CA VAL A 232 74.39 6.70 40.97
C VAL A 232 73.39 5.79 41.72
N VAL A 233 73.65 4.49 41.80
CA VAL A 233 72.66 3.50 42.28
C VAL A 233 72.48 3.53 43.81
N SER A 234 73.50 3.92 44.58
CA SER A 234 73.44 3.91 46.04
C SER A 234 72.61 5.04 46.64
N LEU A 235 72.36 6.13 45.90
CA LEU A 235 71.65 7.31 46.41
C LEU A 235 70.11 7.22 46.31
N LEU A 236 69.59 6.35 45.43
CA LEU A 236 68.15 6.29 45.11
C LEU A 236 67.32 5.44 46.09
N LEU A 237 67.95 4.58 46.89
CA LEU A 237 67.26 3.70 47.84
C LEU A 237 66.57 4.45 49.00
N LEU A 238 66.99 5.68 49.30
CA LEU A 238 66.34 6.53 50.32
C LEU A 238 65.10 7.28 49.80
N ILE A 239 64.89 7.33 48.47
CA ILE A 239 63.80 8.10 47.85
C ILE A 239 62.50 7.26 47.71
N VAL A 240 62.60 5.93 47.84
CA VAL A 240 61.52 4.97 47.56
C VAL A 240 60.33 5.06 48.54
N ILE A 241 60.54 5.55 49.77
CA ILE A 241 59.44 5.70 50.75
C ILE A 241 58.54 6.90 50.42
N GLY A 242 59.06 7.91 49.72
CA GLY A 242 58.26 9.04 49.22
C GLY A 242 57.52 8.74 47.91
N THR A 243 58.03 7.80 47.10
CA THR A 243 57.48 7.54 45.75
C THR A 243 56.34 6.52 45.74
N PHE A 244 56.17 5.68 46.76
CA PHE A 244 55.02 4.76 46.82
C PHE A 244 53.69 5.50 47.04
N GLY A 245 53.72 6.59 47.83
CA GLY A 245 52.61 7.55 47.93
C GLY A 245 52.42 8.40 46.67
N PHE A 246 53.46 8.55 45.85
CA PHE A 246 53.38 9.26 44.57
C PHE A 246 52.80 8.37 43.46
N ILE A 247 53.18 7.09 43.38
CA ILE A 247 52.73 6.17 42.32
C ILE A 247 51.24 5.84 42.45
N THR A 248 50.73 5.57 43.65
CA THR A 248 49.29 5.35 43.87
C THR A 248 48.46 6.60 43.57
N LYS A 249 49.00 7.78 43.84
CA LYS A 249 48.39 9.07 43.48
C LYS A 249 48.50 9.35 41.98
N PHE A 250 49.55 8.88 41.30
CA PHE A 250 49.80 9.09 39.87
C PHE A 250 48.97 8.14 38.99
N THR A 251 48.79 6.87 39.38
CA THR A 251 47.90 5.94 38.67
C THR A 251 46.44 6.37 38.80
N PHE A 252 46.02 6.73 40.03
CA PHE A 252 44.68 7.29 40.27
C PHE A 252 44.48 8.65 39.57
N SER A 253 45.55 9.44 39.42
CA SER A 253 45.53 10.68 38.64
C SER A 253 45.48 10.44 37.13
N TRP A 254 46.03 9.34 36.62
CA TRP A 254 46.06 9.06 35.18
C TRP A 254 44.72 8.54 34.66
N ASP A 255 44.05 7.67 35.41
CA ASP A 255 42.70 7.21 35.08
C ASP A 255 41.70 8.38 35.10
N ASN A 256 41.79 9.24 36.12
CA ASN A 256 41.03 10.50 36.18
C ASN A 256 41.39 11.46 35.04
N TYR A 257 42.65 11.53 34.62
CA TYR A 257 43.07 12.33 33.46
C TYR A 257 42.47 11.81 32.15
N LEU A 258 42.41 10.48 31.95
CA LEU A 258 41.77 9.87 30.78
C LEU A 258 40.26 10.10 30.79
N LEU A 259 39.59 9.93 31.94
CA LEU A 259 38.19 10.27 32.16
C LEU A 259 37.91 11.74 31.82
N LEU A 260 38.79 12.66 32.23
CA LEU A 260 38.61 14.09 31.99
C LEU A 260 38.90 14.53 30.55
N LYS A 261 39.68 13.75 29.78
CA LYS A 261 40.04 14.06 28.39
C LYS A 261 38.82 14.02 27.45
N ASP A 262 37.87 13.12 27.74
CA ASP A 262 36.59 13.01 27.02
C ASP A 262 35.43 12.95 28.02
N LYS A 263 35.44 13.89 28.96
CA LYS A 263 34.58 13.90 30.15
C LYS A 263 33.08 13.85 29.87
N ASP A 264 32.67 14.38 28.72
CA ASP A 264 31.26 14.45 28.35
C ASP A 264 30.75 13.09 27.85
N ASN A 265 31.50 12.39 26.99
CA ASN A 265 31.20 10.99 26.63
C ASN A 265 31.37 10.06 27.83
N ALA A 266 32.41 10.28 28.64
CA ALA A 266 32.63 9.48 29.84
C ALA A 266 31.47 9.60 30.84
N LEU A 267 30.80 10.76 30.90
CA LEU A 267 29.62 10.95 31.72
C LEU A 267 28.43 10.13 31.21
N ILE A 268 28.24 10.06 29.88
CA ILE A 268 27.22 9.19 29.27
C ILE A 268 27.46 7.73 29.67
N GLU A 269 28.69 7.23 29.54
CA GLU A 269 29.04 5.85 29.86
C GLU A 269 28.91 5.55 31.38
N ALA A 270 29.36 6.47 32.22
CA ALA A 270 29.21 6.35 33.68
C ALA A 270 27.74 6.29 34.10
N VAL A 271 26.85 7.03 33.41
CA VAL A 271 25.39 6.93 33.62
C VAL A 271 24.85 5.58 33.18
N LYS A 272 25.21 5.07 32.00
CA LYS A 272 24.79 3.74 31.51
C LYS A 272 25.13 2.63 32.51
N HIS A 273 26.31 2.70 33.11
CA HIS A 273 26.76 1.75 34.13
C HIS A 273 26.30 2.08 35.56
N GLN A 274 25.58 3.18 35.77
CA GLN A 274 25.11 3.66 37.08
C GLN A 274 26.25 3.86 38.11
N ASN A 275 27.45 4.22 37.65
CA ASN A 275 28.62 4.42 38.51
C ASN A 275 28.58 5.79 39.19
N ARG A 276 27.97 5.86 40.38
CA ARG A 276 27.77 7.13 41.12
C ARG A 276 29.06 7.91 41.39
N ASN A 277 30.17 7.23 41.65
CA ASN A 277 31.43 7.89 41.97
C ASN A 277 32.00 8.62 40.75
N GLU A 278 32.00 7.96 39.59
CA GLU A 278 32.43 8.57 38.32
C GLU A 278 31.47 9.67 37.87
N ILE A 279 30.15 9.47 38.00
CA ILE A 279 29.14 10.50 37.67
C ILE A 279 29.40 11.77 38.50
N ASN A 280 29.57 11.64 39.82
CA ASN A 280 29.81 12.79 40.69
C ASN A 280 31.16 13.47 40.35
N PHE A 281 32.22 12.67 40.19
CA PHE A 281 33.55 13.19 39.85
C PHE A 281 33.54 13.96 38.52
N LEU A 282 32.93 13.42 37.47
CA LEU A 282 32.86 14.05 36.15
C LEU A 282 32.04 15.35 36.19
N ILE A 283 30.91 15.36 36.89
CA ILE A 283 30.09 16.56 37.03
C ILE A 283 30.80 17.65 37.85
N GLU A 284 31.46 17.31 38.96
CA GLU A 284 32.24 18.26 39.76
C GLU A 284 33.39 18.89 38.95
N ASN A 285 33.89 18.17 37.94
CA ASN A 285 34.91 18.66 37.00
C ASN A 285 34.31 19.23 35.69
N GLY A 286 33.02 19.62 35.74
CA GLY A 286 32.36 20.38 34.69
C GLY A 286 32.07 19.59 33.41
N ALA A 287 31.83 18.28 33.51
CA ALA A 287 31.23 17.52 32.40
C ALA A 287 29.82 18.05 32.11
N ASN A 288 29.51 18.22 30.82
CA ASN A 288 28.25 18.75 30.36
C ASN A 288 27.22 17.63 30.17
N ALA A 289 26.24 17.53 31.06
CA ALA A 289 25.16 16.54 30.97
C ALA A 289 24.27 16.70 29.71
N ASN A 290 24.32 17.86 29.05
CA ASN A 290 23.60 18.13 27.80
C ASN A 290 24.42 17.77 26.55
N PHE A 291 25.67 17.34 26.69
CA PHE A 291 26.48 16.94 25.56
C PHE A 291 25.83 15.76 24.83
N VAL A 292 25.70 15.87 23.52
CA VAL A 292 25.14 14.85 22.64
C VAL A 292 26.30 14.18 21.90
N ASN A 293 26.45 12.86 22.08
CA ASN A 293 27.48 12.09 21.39
C ASN A 293 27.12 11.87 19.90
N ARG A 294 27.99 11.17 19.16
CA ARG A 294 27.78 10.89 17.73
C ARG A 294 26.55 10.01 17.45
N ASP A 295 26.09 9.26 18.45
CA ASP A 295 24.92 8.40 18.38
C ASP A 295 23.63 9.16 18.74
N GLY A 296 23.73 10.45 19.07
CA GLY A 296 22.59 11.28 19.46
C GLY A 296 22.21 11.15 20.93
N GLU A 297 23.01 10.48 21.76
CA GLU A 297 22.71 10.23 23.17
C GLU A 297 23.30 11.34 24.07
N ASN A 298 22.62 11.63 25.18
CA ASN A 298 23.19 12.43 26.27
C ASN A 298 22.98 11.77 27.64
N SER A 299 23.66 12.28 28.66
CA SER A 299 23.66 11.68 29.99
C SER A 299 22.27 11.71 30.65
N ILE A 300 21.44 12.71 30.32
CA ILE A 300 20.08 12.82 30.88
C ILE A 300 19.14 11.80 30.21
N SER A 301 19.21 11.63 28.89
CA SER A 301 18.39 10.65 28.17
C SER A 301 18.71 9.23 28.59
N GLU A 302 19.99 8.90 28.79
CA GLU A 302 20.39 7.58 29.31
C GLU A 302 19.88 7.39 30.74
N ALA A 303 19.89 8.43 31.57
CA ALA A 303 19.34 8.33 32.92
C ALA A 303 17.81 8.10 32.94
N ILE A 304 17.05 8.66 31.98
CA ILE A 304 15.59 8.44 31.86
C ILE A 304 15.27 7.00 31.44
N LYS A 305 16.08 6.41 30.55
CA LYS A 305 15.93 5.01 30.11
C LYS A 305 16.17 3.99 31.24
N LEU A 306 16.85 4.41 32.32
CA LEU A 306 17.12 3.56 33.46
C LEU A 306 15.96 3.56 34.47
N PRO A 307 15.76 2.48 35.25
CA PRO A 307 14.73 2.44 36.28
C PRO A 307 14.88 3.51 37.38
N ASN A 308 16.07 4.10 37.53
CA ASN A 308 16.41 5.01 38.62
C ASN A 308 16.12 6.48 38.27
N LYS A 309 14.86 6.88 38.47
CA LYS A 309 14.37 8.25 38.22
C LYS A 309 15.14 9.35 38.96
N LYS A 310 15.65 9.06 40.17
CA LYS A 310 16.40 10.04 40.99
C LYS A 310 17.69 10.51 40.32
N LEU A 311 18.36 9.64 39.56
CA LEU A 311 19.58 10.02 38.85
C LEU A 311 19.26 11.02 37.74
N ALA A 312 18.21 10.75 36.95
CA ALA A 312 17.74 11.65 35.91
C ALA A 312 17.40 13.04 36.49
N ILE A 313 16.58 13.09 37.55
CA ILE A 313 16.20 14.34 38.21
C ILE A 313 17.43 15.09 38.75
N SER A 314 18.41 14.39 39.33
CA SER A 314 19.63 15.01 39.82
C SER A 314 20.48 15.61 38.70
N LEU A 315 20.50 15.01 37.52
CA LEU A 315 21.21 15.54 36.35
C LEU A 315 20.48 16.74 35.76
N MET A 316 19.14 16.70 35.69
CA MET A 316 18.31 17.80 35.21
C MET A 316 18.50 19.08 36.04
N ASN A 317 18.52 18.95 37.37
CA ASN A 317 18.74 20.07 38.30
C ASN A 317 20.07 20.81 38.09
N LYS A 318 21.05 20.20 37.41
CA LYS A 318 22.36 20.81 37.16
C LYS A 318 22.43 21.59 35.85
N GLY A 319 21.34 21.65 35.08
CA GLY A 319 21.16 22.57 33.96
C GLY A 319 20.58 21.88 32.73
N MET A 320 19.31 22.16 32.41
CA MET A 320 18.67 21.78 31.14
C MET A 320 18.36 23.01 30.30
N VAL A 321 18.55 22.90 28.98
CA VAL A 321 18.27 24.00 28.00
C VAL A 321 17.25 23.61 26.92
N SER A 322 16.85 22.33 26.82
CA SER A 322 16.15 21.66 25.71
C SER A 322 17.11 20.88 24.83
N ILE A 323 16.98 19.55 24.83
CA ILE A 323 17.88 18.63 24.13
C ILE A 323 17.09 17.52 23.45
N THR A 324 17.13 17.58 22.14
CA THR A 324 16.71 16.55 21.20
C THR A 324 17.72 15.41 21.25
N VAL A 325 17.26 14.16 21.31
CA VAL A 325 18.06 12.95 21.58
C VAL A 325 17.67 11.78 20.68
N GLY A 326 18.65 10.93 20.39
CA GLY A 326 18.53 9.76 19.54
C GLY A 326 18.49 10.06 18.04
N GLN A 327 18.51 9.01 17.23
CA GLN A 327 18.45 9.10 15.76
C GLN A 327 17.11 9.66 15.26
N GLU A 328 16.02 9.45 16.01
CA GLU A 328 14.67 9.94 15.69
C GLU A 328 14.38 11.35 16.22
N LYS A 329 15.37 12.02 16.81
CA LYS A 329 15.23 13.36 17.42
C LYS A 329 14.07 13.46 18.42
N ASN A 330 13.85 12.42 19.23
CA ASN A 330 12.92 12.48 20.36
C ASN A 330 13.42 13.50 21.39
N THR A 331 12.54 14.21 22.11
CA THR A 331 12.97 15.03 23.26
C THR A 331 13.00 14.17 24.53
N LEU A 332 13.60 14.68 25.61
CA LEU A 332 13.52 14.03 26.93
C LEU A 332 12.07 13.80 27.38
N ALA A 333 11.14 14.66 26.96
CA ALA A 333 9.71 14.51 27.27
C ALA A 333 9.08 13.33 26.52
N HIS A 334 9.43 13.11 25.25
CA HIS A 334 9.00 11.92 24.51
C HIS A 334 9.47 10.65 25.23
N LEU A 335 10.74 10.60 25.65
CA LEU A 335 11.28 9.45 26.39
C LEU A 335 10.61 9.26 27.76
N ALA A 336 10.27 10.35 28.46
CA ALA A 336 9.57 10.26 29.73
C ALA A 336 8.15 9.69 29.56
N VAL A 337 7.47 10.06 28.48
CA VAL A 337 6.14 9.56 28.14
C VAL A 337 6.19 8.10 27.67
N ASP A 338 7.08 7.75 26.76
CA ASP A 338 7.27 6.36 26.26
C ASP A 338 7.55 5.37 27.39
N ASN A 339 8.29 5.81 28.41
CA ASN A 339 8.60 4.99 29.59
C ASN A 339 7.58 5.14 30.73
N GLU A 340 6.46 5.83 30.49
CA GLU A 340 5.37 6.08 31.45
C GLU A 340 5.83 6.71 32.77
N GLN A 341 6.78 7.65 32.71
CA GLN A 341 7.42 8.26 33.88
C GLN A 341 6.83 9.63 34.22
N MET A 342 5.61 9.65 34.77
CA MET A 342 4.90 10.88 35.18
C MET A 342 5.74 11.84 36.04
N GLU A 343 6.50 11.32 37.01
CA GLU A 343 7.36 12.14 37.89
C GLU A 343 8.43 12.90 37.09
N ILE A 344 9.07 12.24 36.12
CA ILE A 344 10.06 12.90 35.25
C ILE A 344 9.37 13.90 34.35
N LEU A 345 8.21 13.57 33.78
CA LEU A 345 7.45 14.50 32.94
C LEU A 345 7.06 15.78 33.70
N LYS A 346 6.66 15.65 34.97
CA LYS A 346 6.37 16.79 35.86
C LYS A 346 7.60 17.66 36.12
N GLU A 347 8.75 17.05 36.37
CA GLU A 347 10.01 17.77 36.52
C GLU A 347 10.43 18.47 35.21
N LEU A 348 10.34 17.80 34.06
CA LEU A 348 10.61 18.41 32.75
C LEU A 348 9.70 19.63 32.49
N HIS A 349 8.41 19.54 32.85
CA HIS A 349 7.48 20.67 32.79
C HIS A 349 7.89 21.80 33.76
N HIS A 350 8.32 21.48 34.98
CA HIS A 350 8.83 22.47 35.95
C HIS A 350 10.03 23.24 35.40
N PHE A 351 10.93 22.56 34.67
CA PHE A 351 12.06 23.16 33.97
C PHE A 351 11.68 23.90 32.66
N LYS A 352 10.39 24.03 32.35
CA LYS A 352 9.87 24.69 31.14
C LYS A 352 10.39 24.06 29.84
N VAL A 353 10.60 22.74 29.84
CA VAL A 353 10.86 22.02 28.59
C VAL A 353 9.64 22.14 27.70
N ASP A 354 9.86 22.52 26.44
CA ASP A 354 8.81 22.62 25.44
C ASP A 354 8.25 21.23 25.12
N MET A 355 6.94 21.06 25.37
CA MET A 355 6.20 19.81 25.19
C MET A 355 5.50 19.73 23.82
N ASP A 356 5.53 20.83 23.03
CA ASP A 356 4.93 20.89 21.69
C ASP A 356 5.94 20.50 20.59
N VAL A 357 7.19 20.21 20.97
CA VAL A 357 8.23 19.77 20.03
C VAL A 357 7.82 18.47 19.37
N LYS A 358 8.10 18.36 18.07
CA LYS A 358 7.87 17.15 17.26
C LYS A 358 9.17 16.39 17.00
N ASN A 359 9.12 15.06 17.06
CA ASN A 359 10.22 14.18 16.66
C ASN A 359 10.33 14.06 15.11
N GLU A 360 11.24 13.25 14.57
CA GLU A 360 11.37 13.06 13.11
C GLU A 360 10.13 12.46 12.44
N MET A 361 9.34 11.70 13.20
CA MET A 361 8.04 11.17 12.75
C MET A 361 6.91 12.20 12.84
N GLY A 362 7.19 13.42 13.30
CA GLY A 362 6.22 14.49 13.44
C GLY A 362 5.30 14.34 14.66
N HIS A 363 5.59 13.38 15.54
CA HIS A 363 4.83 13.14 16.76
C HIS A 363 5.22 14.18 17.80
N SER A 364 4.23 14.86 18.40
CA SER A 364 4.43 15.68 19.59
C SER A 364 4.46 14.81 20.85
N VAL A 365 4.85 15.38 22.00
CA VAL A 365 4.80 14.66 23.28
C VAL A 365 3.38 14.16 23.60
N LEU A 366 2.35 14.94 23.24
CA LEU A 366 0.96 14.51 23.37
C LEU A 366 0.62 13.34 22.45
N TYR A 367 1.12 13.35 21.21
CA TYR A 367 0.93 12.23 20.29
C TYR A 367 1.51 10.94 20.88
N THR A 368 2.75 10.97 21.35
CA THR A 368 3.40 9.83 22.00
C THR A 368 2.59 9.35 23.21
N ALA A 369 2.01 10.27 23.98
CA ALA A 369 1.14 9.90 25.09
C ALA A 369 -0.11 9.14 24.63
N MET A 370 -0.71 9.53 23.50
CA MET A 370 -1.84 8.78 22.91
C MET A 370 -1.43 7.37 22.45
N GLU A 371 -0.21 7.18 21.95
CA GLU A 371 0.29 5.86 21.55
C GLU A 371 0.47 4.93 22.76
N THR A 372 0.97 5.46 23.88
CA THR A 372 1.08 4.69 25.12
C THR A 372 -0.27 4.36 25.74
N GLY A 373 -1.30 5.17 25.45
CA GLY A 373 -2.65 5.00 25.97
C GLY A 373 -2.77 5.28 27.48
N ASN A 374 -1.83 6.01 28.08
CA ASN A 374 -1.84 6.34 29.51
C ASN A 374 -2.70 7.59 29.79
N PRO A 375 -3.92 7.46 30.36
CA PRO A 375 -4.86 8.56 30.51
C PRO A 375 -4.38 9.63 31.51
N GLU A 376 -3.59 9.25 32.52
CA GLU A 376 -3.07 10.20 33.52
C GLU A 376 -2.06 11.17 32.88
N ILE A 377 -1.16 10.64 32.04
CA ILE A 377 -0.19 11.46 31.29
C ILE A 377 -0.90 12.37 30.29
N ILE A 378 -1.88 11.83 29.58
CA ILE A 378 -2.66 12.60 28.61
C ILE A 378 -3.41 13.75 29.30
N ASP A 379 -4.11 13.47 30.40
CA ASP A 379 -4.84 14.46 31.19
C ASP A 379 -3.92 15.58 31.68
N TYR A 380 -2.76 15.21 32.23
CA TYR A 380 -1.74 16.15 32.67
C TYR A 380 -1.22 17.04 31.52
N LEU A 381 -0.95 16.47 30.35
CA LEU A 381 -0.49 17.24 29.18
C LEU A 381 -1.56 18.23 28.68
N ILE A 382 -2.83 17.83 28.67
CA ILE A 382 -3.94 18.67 28.18
C ILE A 382 -4.28 19.78 29.18
N HIS A 383 -4.43 19.44 30.46
CA HIS A 383 -5.00 20.35 31.45
C HIS A 383 -3.96 21.15 32.24
N ASP A 384 -2.86 20.51 32.66
CA ASP A 384 -1.81 21.16 33.44
C ASP A 384 -0.76 21.83 32.55
N VAL A 385 -0.25 21.12 31.54
CA VAL A 385 0.78 21.64 30.61
C VAL A 385 0.17 22.55 29.55
N LYS A 386 -1.05 22.25 29.09
CA LYS A 386 -1.78 23.01 28.04
C LYS A 386 -1.05 23.05 26.71
N VAL A 387 -0.61 21.87 26.27
CA VAL A 387 0.02 21.65 24.95
C VAL A 387 -0.87 22.09 23.78
N ASN A 388 -0.27 22.36 22.63
CA ASN A 388 -0.97 22.75 21.41
C ASN A 388 -1.77 21.59 20.80
N LEU A 389 -3.09 21.67 20.91
CA LEU A 389 -4.03 20.67 20.38
C LEU A 389 -4.31 20.82 18.88
N GLN A 390 -3.86 21.90 18.24
CA GLN A 390 -4.08 22.15 16.81
C GLN A 390 -2.98 21.54 15.94
N ASP A 391 -1.93 21.04 16.56
CA ASP A 391 -0.85 20.41 15.82
C ASP A 391 -1.30 19.10 15.17
N VAL A 392 -0.69 18.83 14.02
CA VAL A 392 -0.88 17.59 13.27
C VAL A 392 0.42 16.79 13.20
N ASP A 393 0.30 15.48 13.10
CA ASP A 393 1.41 14.57 12.86
C ASP A 393 1.95 14.71 11.41
N ASN A 394 2.98 13.93 11.06
CA ASN A 394 3.49 13.95 9.70
C ASN A 394 2.45 13.50 8.67
N GLU A 395 1.49 12.65 9.02
CA GLU A 395 0.40 12.21 8.14
C GLU A 395 -0.76 13.21 8.07
N GLY A 396 -0.66 14.36 8.76
CA GLY A 396 -1.66 15.41 8.78
C GLY A 396 -2.85 15.11 9.69
N ASN A 397 -2.77 14.10 10.54
CA ASN A 397 -3.81 13.76 11.51
C ASN A 397 -3.77 14.75 12.70
N ASN A 398 -4.92 15.29 13.07
CA ASN A 398 -5.10 15.99 14.34
C ASN A 398 -5.16 14.99 15.51
N ILE A 399 -5.10 15.48 16.75
CA ILE A 399 -5.05 14.59 17.93
C ILE A 399 -6.29 13.70 18.10
N VAL A 400 -7.47 14.12 17.64
CA VAL A 400 -8.69 13.28 17.68
C VAL A 400 -8.56 12.13 16.68
N GLN A 401 -8.06 12.39 15.47
CA GLN A 401 -7.81 11.36 14.46
C GLN A 401 -6.78 10.34 14.95
N VAL A 402 -5.75 10.79 15.68
CA VAL A 402 -4.76 9.93 16.32
C VAL A 402 -5.40 9.04 17.39
N ALA A 403 -6.23 9.62 18.26
CA ALA A 403 -6.98 8.85 19.26
C ALA A 403 -7.87 7.76 18.63
N LEU A 404 -8.50 8.06 17.48
CA LEU A 404 -9.30 7.10 16.71
C LEU A 404 -8.42 6.01 16.06
N LEU A 405 -7.26 6.36 15.51
CA LEU A 405 -6.31 5.43 14.89
C LEU A 405 -5.76 4.42 15.89
N GLN A 406 -5.42 4.90 17.10
CA GLN A 406 -4.93 4.05 18.19
C GLN A 406 -6.05 3.22 18.85
N GLN A 407 -7.28 3.33 18.33
CA GLN A 407 -8.46 2.61 18.83
C GLN A 407 -8.64 2.78 20.34
N LEU A 408 -8.40 4.00 20.84
CA LEU A 408 -8.62 4.28 22.25
C LEU A 408 -10.09 3.99 22.58
N LYS A 409 -10.30 2.94 23.38
CA LYS A 409 -11.65 2.43 23.71
C LYS A 409 -12.41 3.36 24.66
N ASP A 410 -11.71 4.31 25.26
CA ASP A 410 -12.28 5.25 26.20
C ASP A 410 -13.10 6.33 25.46
N THR A 411 -14.39 6.07 25.35
CA THR A 411 -15.35 6.99 24.74
C THR A 411 -15.54 8.26 25.56
N ALA A 412 -15.27 8.26 26.87
CA ALA A 412 -15.31 9.45 27.70
C ALA A 412 -14.14 10.39 27.35
N PHE A 413 -12.96 9.82 27.15
CA PHE A 413 -11.78 10.56 26.71
C PHE A 413 -11.96 11.14 25.29
N ILE A 414 -12.46 10.35 24.33
CA ILE A 414 -12.77 10.87 22.98
C ILE A 414 -13.79 12.02 23.07
N LYS A 415 -14.82 11.88 23.91
CA LYS A 415 -15.81 12.94 24.12
C LYS A 415 -15.20 14.20 24.69
N GLU A 416 -14.24 14.07 25.60
CA GLU A 416 -13.48 15.19 26.14
C GLU A 416 -12.66 15.89 25.05
N LEU A 417 -11.91 15.15 24.24
CA LEU A 417 -11.19 15.72 23.10
C LEU A 417 -12.12 16.47 22.13
N LEU A 418 -13.32 15.94 21.86
CA LEU A 418 -14.32 16.60 21.02
C LEU A 418 -14.93 17.87 21.63
N ASN A 419 -14.78 18.08 22.94
CA ASN A 419 -15.16 19.34 23.58
C ASN A 419 -14.07 20.42 23.44
N LEU A 420 -12.84 20.02 23.11
CA LEU A 420 -11.75 20.93 22.85
C LEU A 420 -11.94 21.58 21.48
N ALA A 421 -11.42 22.79 21.29
CA ALA A 421 -11.62 23.57 20.07
C ALA A 421 -10.77 23.06 18.88
N ILE A 422 -10.77 21.76 18.61
CA ILE A 422 -9.98 21.09 17.57
C ILE A 422 -10.73 21.15 16.23
N ASP A 423 -10.02 21.45 15.14
CA ASP A 423 -10.61 21.42 13.80
C ASP A 423 -10.91 19.99 13.35
N LEU A 424 -12.17 19.56 13.51
CA LEU A 424 -12.65 18.23 13.12
C LEU A 424 -12.75 18.05 11.60
N ASN A 425 -12.80 19.15 10.83
CA ASN A 425 -12.86 19.12 9.37
C ASN A 425 -11.48 19.02 8.72
N LYS A 426 -10.41 19.12 9.52
CA LYS A 426 -9.04 18.96 9.04
C LYS A 426 -8.88 17.60 8.39
N GLU A 427 -8.43 17.60 7.14
CA GLU A 427 -8.11 16.37 6.43
C GLU A 427 -6.63 16.00 6.60
N ASN A 428 -6.40 14.70 6.81
CA ASN A 428 -5.08 14.11 6.77
C ASN A 428 -4.58 13.94 5.31
N LYS A 429 -3.37 13.41 5.12
CA LYS A 429 -2.77 13.18 3.78
C LYS A 429 -3.58 12.21 2.91
N ASN A 430 -4.39 11.34 3.49
CA ASN A 430 -5.29 10.45 2.77
C ASN A 430 -6.60 11.14 2.34
N GLY A 431 -6.77 12.42 2.70
CA GLY A 431 -7.98 13.20 2.47
C GLY A 431 -9.10 12.90 3.46
N GLN A 432 -8.79 12.22 4.56
CA GLN A 432 -9.78 11.81 5.56
C GLN A 432 -9.88 12.86 6.65
N ASN A 433 -11.10 13.33 6.92
CA ASN A 433 -11.39 14.17 8.08
C ASN A 433 -11.70 13.32 9.32
N THR A 434 -11.96 13.96 10.47
CA THR A 434 -12.20 13.25 11.73
C THR A 434 -13.49 12.42 11.70
N TYR A 435 -14.51 12.88 10.98
CA TYR A 435 -15.76 12.14 10.81
C TYR A 435 -15.56 10.84 10.04
N GLU A 436 -14.85 10.89 8.91
CA GLU A 436 -14.52 9.70 8.13
C GLU A 436 -13.71 8.70 8.97
N MET A 437 -12.73 9.18 9.73
CA MET A 437 -11.97 8.33 10.66
C MET A 437 -12.88 7.67 11.72
N ALA A 438 -13.87 8.39 12.24
CA ALA A 438 -14.83 7.84 13.19
C ALA A 438 -15.65 6.70 12.56
N ILE A 439 -16.08 6.82 11.30
CA ILE A 439 -16.76 5.76 10.56
C ILE A 439 -15.86 4.53 10.40
N LEU A 440 -14.56 4.73 10.13
CA LEU A 440 -13.59 3.64 9.94
C LEU A 440 -13.30 2.85 11.22
N THR A 441 -13.61 3.39 12.41
CA THR A 441 -13.54 2.64 13.68
C THR A 441 -14.63 1.59 13.80
N GLU A 442 -15.72 1.70 13.03
CA GLU A 442 -16.92 0.84 13.12
C GLU A 442 -17.56 0.79 14.52
N ASN A 443 -17.25 1.78 15.36
CA ASN A 443 -17.77 1.87 16.71
C ASN A 443 -19.00 2.79 16.75
N ASN A 444 -20.18 2.18 16.98
CA ASN A 444 -21.45 2.89 17.05
C ASN A 444 -21.50 4.00 18.11
N GLU A 445 -20.79 3.82 19.24
CA GLU A 445 -20.74 4.81 20.31
C GLU A 445 -19.92 6.03 19.89
N ILE A 446 -18.75 5.81 19.27
CA ILE A 446 -17.92 6.89 18.73
C ILE A 446 -18.70 7.67 17.67
N VAL A 447 -19.32 6.99 16.70
CA VAL A 447 -20.13 7.67 15.68
C VAL A 447 -21.29 8.44 16.29
N GLN A 448 -21.94 7.91 17.34
CA GLN A 448 -23.00 8.64 18.05
C GLN A 448 -22.46 9.91 18.72
N LEU A 449 -21.31 9.86 19.39
CA LEU A 449 -20.68 11.03 20.00
C LEU A 449 -20.41 12.13 18.99
N PHE A 450 -19.93 11.76 17.80
CA PHE A 450 -19.66 12.68 16.71
C PHE A 450 -20.97 13.33 16.19
N ILE A 451 -22.04 12.55 16.01
CA ILE A 451 -23.37 13.08 15.64
C ILE A 451 -23.91 14.04 16.72
N ASP A 452 -23.81 13.67 18.00
CA ASP A 452 -24.24 14.50 19.13
C ASP A 452 -23.49 15.84 19.20
N LYS A 453 -22.27 15.87 18.65
CA LYS A 453 -21.45 17.09 18.50
C LYS A 453 -21.83 17.97 17.32
N GLY A 454 -22.88 17.59 16.57
CA GLY A 454 -23.41 18.36 15.46
C GLY A 454 -22.86 17.98 14.09
N LEU A 455 -22.18 16.83 13.98
CA LEU A 455 -21.80 16.31 12.67
C LEU A 455 -23.02 15.86 11.89
N ASN A 456 -23.05 16.27 10.63
CA ASN A 456 -24.11 15.88 9.71
C ASN A 456 -23.86 14.46 9.22
N VAL A 457 -24.76 13.53 9.55
CA VAL A 457 -24.69 12.12 9.11
C VAL A 457 -24.63 11.98 7.57
N ASN A 458 -25.16 12.97 6.85
CA ASN A 458 -25.16 13.04 5.38
C ASN A 458 -24.00 13.87 4.81
N GLN A 459 -23.01 14.23 5.63
CA GLN A 459 -21.76 14.81 5.15
C GLN A 459 -21.09 13.83 4.18
N VAL A 460 -20.53 14.38 3.11
CA VAL A 460 -19.80 13.64 2.09
C VAL A 460 -18.34 14.06 2.06
N ASP A 461 -17.46 13.12 1.73
CA ASP A 461 -16.04 13.39 1.50
C ASP A 461 -15.83 14.20 0.20
N LYS A 462 -14.57 14.55 -0.09
CA LYS A 462 -14.20 15.25 -1.34
C LYS A 462 -14.53 14.49 -2.62
N ARG A 463 -14.72 13.18 -2.54
CA ARG A 463 -15.13 12.31 -3.65
C ARG A 463 -16.65 12.12 -3.67
N GLY A 464 -17.41 12.85 -2.86
CA GLY A 464 -18.87 12.74 -2.74
C GLY A 464 -19.34 11.49 -1.99
N ASN A 465 -18.45 10.71 -1.38
CA ASN A 465 -18.82 9.52 -0.62
C ASN A 465 -19.47 9.91 0.70
N ASN A 466 -20.69 9.42 0.95
CA ASN A 466 -21.28 9.45 2.28
C ASN A 466 -20.68 8.35 3.20
N ALA A 467 -21.11 8.29 4.45
CA ALA A 467 -20.61 7.30 5.42
C ALA A 467 -20.75 5.84 4.97
N ILE A 468 -21.81 5.48 4.23
CA ILE A 468 -21.98 4.13 3.71
C ILE A 468 -20.93 3.83 2.63
N HIS A 469 -20.68 4.75 1.69
CA HIS A 469 -19.60 4.57 0.71
C HIS A 469 -18.24 4.42 1.38
N VAL A 470 -17.95 5.23 2.40
CA VAL A 470 -16.68 5.16 3.17
C VAL A 470 -16.52 3.78 3.81
N LEU A 471 -17.59 3.24 4.43
CA LEU A 471 -17.61 1.89 4.98
C LEU A 471 -17.37 0.82 3.89
N LEU A 472 -18.09 0.90 2.76
CA LEU A 472 -17.99 -0.08 1.67
C LEU A 472 -16.61 -0.09 1.01
N ASN A 473 -15.94 1.06 0.92
CA ASN A 473 -14.60 1.16 0.34
C ASN A 473 -13.52 0.44 1.17
N GLN A 474 -13.80 0.12 2.43
CA GLN A 474 -12.89 -0.70 3.26
C GLN A 474 -13.00 -2.20 2.97
N LYS A 475 -13.99 -2.63 2.18
CA LYS A 475 -14.27 -4.05 1.88
C LYS A 475 -14.38 -4.92 3.15
N LYS A 476 -15.07 -4.39 4.17
CA LYS A 476 -15.36 -5.08 5.42
C LYS A 476 -16.84 -5.42 5.52
N ASP A 477 -17.11 -6.60 6.06
CA ASP A 477 -18.42 -7.28 6.04
C ASP A 477 -19.31 -6.89 7.25
N ASN A 478 -19.23 -5.64 7.74
CA ASN A 478 -19.90 -5.24 8.98
C ASN A 478 -21.35 -4.78 8.74
N VAL A 479 -22.23 -5.75 8.48
CA VAL A 479 -23.66 -5.53 8.25
C VAL A 479 -24.32 -4.81 9.44
N ALA A 480 -23.96 -5.13 10.68
CA ALA A 480 -24.56 -4.52 11.87
C ALA A 480 -24.27 -3.02 11.94
N PHE A 481 -23.05 -2.61 11.64
CA PHE A 481 -22.67 -1.21 11.59
C PHE A 481 -23.29 -0.48 10.39
N LEU A 482 -23.38 -1.14 9.22
CA LEU A 482 -24.14 -0.62 8.08
C LEU A 482 -25.59 -0.29 8.47
N THR A 483 -26.32 -1.24 9.05
CA THR A 483 -27.71 -1.03 9.49
C THR A 483 -27.79 0.11 10.51
N ALA A 484 -26.81 0.26 11.41
CA ALA A 484 -26.76 1.37 12.35
C ALA A 484 -26.60 2.73 11.65
N LEU A 485 -25.74 2.85 10.62
CA LEU A 485 -25.59 4.08 9.83
C LEU A 485 -26.87 4.44 9.07
N ILE A 486 -27.57 3.44 8.52
CA ILE A 486 -28.86 3.62 7.86
C ILE A 486 -29.90 4.14 8.87
N ASN A 487 -29.99 3.52 10.04
CA ASN A 487 -30.91 3.92 11.11
C ASN A 487 -30.61 5.32 11.66
N LYS A 488 -29.34 5.73 11.64
CA LYS A 488 -28.91 7.10 11.99
C LYS A 488 -29.25 8.14 10.91
N GLY A 489 -29.81 7.73 9.77
CA GLY A 489 -30.33 8.62 8.72
C GLY A 489 -29.36 8.90 7.57
N THR A 490 -28.34 8.06 7.37
CA THR A 490 -27.46 8.18 6.19
C THR A 490 -28.24 7.93 4.91
N ASN A 491 -28.06 8.77 3.90
CA ASN A 491 -28.73 8.65 2.61
C ASN A 491 -28.25 7.42 1.83
N VAL A 492 -29.01 6.32 1.91
CA VAL A 492 -28.73 5.05 1.21
C VAL A 492 -28.72 5.16 -0.31
N ASN A 493 -29.30 6.21 -0.88
CA ASN A 493 -29.35 6.47 -2.33
C ASN A 493 -28.44 7.63 -2.76
N GLY A 494 -27.61 8.15 -1.84
CA GLY A 494 -26.68 9.24 -2.16
C GLY A 494 -25.74 8.81 -3.28
N LEU A 495 -25.46 9.69 -4.23
CA LEU A 495 -24.51 9.42 -5.29
C LEU A 495 -23.16 10.04 -4.93
N ASN A 496 -22.08 9.28 -5.08
CA ASN A 496 -20.74 9.82 -4.97
C ASN A 496 -20.37 10.65 -6.22
N GLY A 497 -19.17 11.24 -6.22
CA GLY A 497 -18.66 12.06 -7.33
C GLY A 497 -18.47 11.31 -8.64
N GLN A 498 -18.55 9.98 -8.65
CA GLN A 498 -18.60 9.15 -9.86
C GLN A 498 -20.04 8.80 -10.27
N GLY A 499 -21.04 9.35 -9.59
CA GLY A 499 -22.46 9.04 -9.79
C GLY A 499 -22.83 7.61 -9.38
N GLN A 500 -22.08 7.00 -8.47
CA GLN A 500 -22.35 5.65 -7.97
C GLN A 500 -23.12 5.73 -6.66
N SER A 501 -24.14 4.88 -6.50
CA SER A 501 -24.84 4.68 -5.25
C SER A 501 -24.11 3.67 -4.35
N PRO A 502 -24.41 3.61 -3.03
CA PRO A 502 -23.90 2.56 -2.16
C PRO A 502 -24.19 1.15 -2.67
N LEU A 503 -25.37 0.95 -3.27
CA LEU A 503 -25.75 -0.33 -3.89
C LEU A 503 -24.78 -0.70 -5.02
N TYR A 504 -24.43 0.26 -5.87
CA TYR A 504 -23.47 0.03 -6.95
C TYR A 504 -22.11 -0.43 -6.41
N VAL A 505 -21.58 0.27 -5.40
CA VAL A 505 -20.29 -0.08 -4.79
C VAL A 505 -20.34 -1.47 -4.14
N ALA A 506 -21.44 -1.80 -3.45
CA ALA A 506 -21.62 -3.12 -2.84
C ALA A 506 -21.65 -4.27 -3.87
N ILE A 507 -22.31 -4.07 -5.03
CA ILE A 507 -22.36 -5.06 -6.12
C ILE A 507 -20.97 -5.30 -6.70
N VAL A 508 -20.19 -4.22 -6.95
CA VAL A 508 -18.83 -4.33 -7.49
C VAL A 508 -17.89 -5.02 -6.50
N ASN A 509 -18.04 -4.76 -5.20
CA ASN A 509 -17.29 -5.48 -4.17
C ASN A 509 -17.68 -6.96 -4.05
N GLY A 510 -18.90 -7.30 -4.47
CA GLY A 510 -19.41 -8.68 -4.50
C GLY A 510 -19.89 -9.23 -3.17
N ASP A 511 -20.13 -8.37 -2.17
CA ASP A 511 -20.61 -8.78 -0.86
C ASP A 511 -22.14 -8.96 -0.87
N LYS A 512 -22.57 -10.23 -1.03
CA LYS A 512 -23.98 -10.61 -1.08
C LYS A 512 -24.77 -10.13 0.14
N LYS A 513 -24.22 -10.22 1.35
CA LYS A 513 -24.93 -9.88 2.60
C LYS A 513 -25.20 -8.38 2.69
N ILE A 514 -24.22 -7.57 2.31
CA ILE A 514 -24.36 -6.11 2.26
C ILE A 514 -25.38 -5.70 1.20
N VAL A 515 -25.36 -6.34 0.02
CA VAL A 515 -26.35 -6.07 -1.04
C VAL A 515 -27.77 -6.43 -0.58
N GLU A 516 -27.95 -7.59 0.05
CA GLU A 516 -29.23 -8.01 0.64
C GLU A 516 -29.73 -7.01 1.71
N GLU A 517 -28.86 -6.56 2.61
CA GLU A 517 -29.24 -5.61 3.65
C GLU A 517 -29.59 -4.24 3.06
N LEU A 518 -28.88 -3.75 2.03
CA LEU A 518 -29.23 -2.52 1.32
C LEU A 518 -30.60 -2.63 0.62
N ILE A 519 -30.87 -3.74 -0.06
CA ILE A 519 -32.17 -4.02 -0.70
C ILE A 519 -33.29 -4.05 0.34
N LYS A 520 -33.08 -4.73 1.46
CA LYS A 520 -34.04 -4.78 2.58
C LYS A 520 -34.35 -3.39 3.16
N ASN A 521 -33.36 -2.49 3.15
CA ASN A 521 -33.52 -1.09 3.57
C ASN A 521 -34.04 -0.16 2.45
N LYS A 522 -34.72 -0.72 1.43
CA LYS A 522 -35.46 0.00 0.38
C LYS A 522 -34.59 0.97 -0.44
N VAL A 523 -33.34 0.59 -0.72
CA VAL A 523 -32.50 1.28 -1.70
C VAL A 523 -33.17 1.26 -3.09
N ASN A 524 -32.93 2.28 -3.90
CA ASN A 524 -33.47 2.38 -5.25
C ASN A 524 -32.69 1.47 -6.22
N ILE A 525 -33.22 0.27 -6.44
CA ILE A 525 -32.62 -0.75 -7.32
C ILE A 525 -32.66 -0.37 -8.81
N ASP A 526 -33.58 0.52 -9.19
CA ASP A 526 -33.76 0.97 -10.58
C ASP A 526 -32.85 2.17 -10.93
N SER A 527 -32.07 2.65 -9.97
CA SER A 527 -31.09 3.71 -10.21
C SER A 527 -30.01 3.23 -11.18
N VAL A 528 -29.61 4.12 -12.09
CA VAL A 528 -28.51 3.89 -13.03
C VAL A 528 -27.28 4.68 -12.61
N ASN A 529 -26.09 4.13 -12.86
CA ASN A 529 -24.83 4.84 -12.67
C ASN A 529 -24.61 5.90 -13.77
N SER A 530 -23.50 6.62 -13.72
CA SER A 530 -23.12 7.61 -14.74
C SER A 530 -22.97 7.06 -16.17
N ASN A 531 -22.82 5.75 -16.34
CA ASN A 531 -22.76 5.08 -17.65
C ASN A 531 -24.16 4.65 -18.14
N GLY A 532 -25.22 4.89 -17.38
CA GLY A 532 -26.57 4.39 -17.66
C GLY A 532 -26.76 2.90 -17.35
N GLU A 533 -25.82 2.26 -16.65
CA GLU A 533 -25.91 0.85 -16.26
C GLU A 533 -26.76 0.72 -14.98
N SER A 534 -27.77 -0.18 -15.00
CA SER A 534 -28.59 -0.52 -13.82
C SER A 534 -27.83 -1.41 -12.83
N ALA A 535 -28.30 -1.50 -11.58
CA ALA A 535 -27.74 -2.43 -10.58
C ALA A 535 -27.67 -3.88 -11.10
N GLN A 536 -28.70 -4.34 -11.82
CA GLN A 536 -28.73 -5.68 -12.42
C GLN A 536 -27.65 -5.84 -13.50
N THR A 537 -27.54 -4.88 -14.44
CA THR A 537 -26.54 -4.91 -15.52
C THR A 537 -25.12 -4.96 -14.95
N VAL A 538 -24.87 -4.23 -13.87
CA VAL A 538 -23.59 -4.21 -13.16
C VAL A 538 -23.34 -5.55 -12.48
N ALA A 539 -24.34 -6.15 -11.85
CA ALA A 539 -24.24 -7.49 -11.29
C ALA A 539 -23.93 -8.54 -12.38
N GLU A 540 -24.57 -8.50 -13.54
CA GLU A 540 -24.30 -9.43 -14.65
C GLU A 540 -22.85 -9.35 -15.16
N LYS A 541 -22.27 -8.15 -15.15
CA LYS A 541 -20.91 -7.87 -15.60
C LYS A 541 -19.84 -8.24 -14.57
N TYR A 542 -20.06 -7.91 -13.29
CA TYR A 542 -19.04 -8.02 -12.26
C TYR A 542 -19.27 -9.16 -11.26
N ASN A 543 -20.53 -9.55 -10.99
CA ASN A 543 -20.85 -10.61 -10.05
C ASN A 543 -22.19 -11.30 -10.35
N LYS A 544 -22.16 -12.25 -11.30
CA LYS A 544 -23.34 -12.98 -11.80
C LYS A 544 -24.16 -13.67 -10.69
N SER A 545 -23.53 -14.02 -9.57
CA SER A 545 -24.22 -14.64 -8.44
C SER A 545 -25.20 -13.68 -7.73
N LEU A 546 -25.03 -12.37 -7.90
CA LEU A 546 -25.93 -11.36 -7.32
C LEU A 546 -27.13 -11.04 -8.22
N VAL A 547 -27.12 -11.47 -9.48
CA VAL A 547 -28.21 -11.21 -10.45
C VAL A 547 -29.54 -11.78 -9.93
N GLU A 548 -29.49 -12.92 -9.26
CA GLU A 548 -30.66 -13.55 -8.64
C GLU A 548 -31.38 -12.62 -7.64
N LEU A 549 -30.66 -11.71 -6.98
CA LEU A 549 -31.23 -10.76 -6.02
C LEU A 549 -32.08 -9.67 -6.71
N PHE A 550 -31.79 -9.37 -7.98
CA PHE A 550 -32.51 -8.37 -8.78
C PHE A 550 -33.62 -9.00 -9.65
N GLU A 551 -33.59 -10.32 -9.83
CA GLU A 551 -34.66 -11.10 -10.48
C GLU A 551 -35.83 -11.43 -9.52
N GLN A 552 -35.66 -11.24 -8.20
CA GLN A 552 -36.71 -11.46 -7.21
C GLN A 552 -37.95 -10.58 -7.50
N GLY A 553 -39.00 -11.20 -8.03
CA GLY A 553 -40.27 -10.53 -8.39
C GLY A 553 -40.50 -10.25 -9.88
N LYS A 554 -39.55 -10.60 -10.78
CA LYS A 554 -39.70 -10.47 -12.25
C LYS A 554 -40.19 -11.78 -12.89
N PHE A 555 -41.06 -11.70 -13.89
CA PHE A 555 -41.54 -12.85 -14.67
C PHE A 555 -40.77 -12.93 -16.00
N VAL A 556 -39.82 -13.85 -16.09
CA VAL A 556 -38.87 -13.93 -17.22
C VAL A 556 -39.10 -15.20 -18.03
N ILE A 557 -39.36 -15.05 -19.33
CA ILE A 557 -39.43 -16.19 -20.26
C ILE A 557 -38.02 -16.45 -20.79
N LYS A 558 -37.42 -17.55 -20.35
CA LYS A 558 -36.06 -17.96 -20.72
C LYS A 558 -36.13 -18.96 -21.87
N TYR A 559 -35.29 -18.79 -22.88
CA TYR A 559 -35.17 -19.75 -23.95
C TYR A 559 -34.23 -20.89 -23.55
N ASP A 560 -34.77 -22.10 -23.35
CA ASP A 560 -33.99 -23.30 -23.12
C ASP A 560 -33.42 -23.79 -24.45
N LYS A 561 -32.17 -23.40 -24.68
CA LYS A 561 -31.42 -23.73 -25.90
C LYS A 561 -31.23 -25.24 -26.11
N GLN A 562 -31.28 -26.05 -25.04
CA GLN A 562 -31.08 -27.50 -25.14
C GLN A 562 -32.36 -28.20 -25.57
N LYS A 563 -33.49 -27.79 -25.00
CA LYS A 563 -34.81 -28.33 -25.34
C LYS A 563 -35.41 -27.67 -26.58
N ASN A 564 -34.76 -26.64 -27.13
CA ASN A 564 -35.25 -25.82 -28.24
C ASN A 564 -36.64 -25.24 -27.92
N VAL A 565 -36.87 -24.78 -26.70
CA VAL A 565 -38.18 -24.28 -26.28
C VAL A 565 -38.06 -23.06 -25.39
N TYR A 566 -39.01 -22.14 -25.50
CA TYR A 566 -39.21 -21.06 -24.55
C TYR A 566 -39.84 -21.65 -23.28
N ILE A 567 -39.29 -21.30 -22.13
CA ILE A 567 -39.72 -21.79 -20.82
C ILE A 567 -39.99 -20.59 -19.92
N VAL A 568 -41.09 -20.65 -19.18
CA VAL A 568 -41.38 -19.66 -18.14
C VAL A 568 -41.69 -20.39 -16.84
N SER A 569 -40.94 -20.12 -15.79
CA SER A 569 -41.10 -20.76 -14.48
C SER A 569 -41.22 -22.30 -14.54
N GLY A 570 -40.44 -22.95 -15.42
CA GLY A 570 -40.45 -24.41 -15.62
C GLY A 570 -41.51 -24.94 -16.60
N ILE A 571 -42.38 -24.08 -17.14
CA ILE A 571 -43.43 -24.44 -18.10
C ILE A 571 -42.94 -24.20 -19.51
N THR A 572 -42.94 -25.26 -20.33
CA THR A 572 -42.57 -25.19 -21.75
C THR A 572 -43.66 -24.49 -22.57
N LEU A 573 -43.33 -23.33 -23.12
CA LEU A 573 -44.18 -22.55 -24.03
C LEU A 573 -44.10 -23.05 -25.48
N GLY A 574 -43.08 -23.79 -25.85
CA GLY A 574 -42.94 -24.37 -27.20
C GLY A 574 -41.71 -23.81 -27.92
N ASN A 575 -41.50 -24.18 -29.18
CA ASN A 575 -40.23 -23.95 -29.88
C ASN A 575 -40.29 -22.80 -30.90
N SER A 576 -41.47 -22.25 -31.15
CA SER A 576 -41.69 -21.18 -32.12
C SER A 576 -42.34 -19.95 -31.48
N ARG A 577 -42.14 -18.78 -32.11
CA ARG A 577 -42.90 -17.55 -31.79
C ARG A 577 -44.40 -17.82 -31.76
N LYS A 578 -44.88 -18.66 -32.68
CA LYS A 578 -46.29 -19.04 -32.79
C LYS A 578 -46.75 -19.83 -31.57
N ASP A 579 -45.94 -20.71 -30.99
CA ASP A 579 -46.34 -21.47 -29.78
C ASP A 579 -46.38 -20.59 -28.54
N VAL A 580 -45.40 -19.68 -28.42
CA VAL A 580 -45.36 -18.67 -27.36
C VAL A 580 -46.58 -17.76 -27.47
N VAL A 581 -46.87 -17.24 -28.66
CA VAL A 581 -48.04 -16.37 -28.91
C VAL A 581 -49.36 -17.14 -28.80
N ASN A 582 -49.45 -18.40 -29.23
CA ASN A 582 -50.67 -19.21 -29.08
C ASN A 582 -50.98 -19.51 -27.61
N LYS A 583 -49.95 -19.64 -26.76
CA LYS A 583 -50.13 -19.83 -25.31
C LYS A 583 -50.33 -18.51 -24.55
N LEU A 584 -49.79 -17.40 -25.04
CA LEU A 584 -49.96 -16.07 -24.44
C LEU A 584 -51.21 -15.32 -24.96
N GLY A 585 -51.73 -15.68 -26.13
CA GLY A 585 -52.85 -15.03 -26.84
C GLY A 585 -52.44 -14.01 -27.91
N ASN A 586 -53.42 -13.33 -28.52
CA ASN A 586 -53.19 -12.26 -29.49
C ASN A 586 -52.81 -10.94 -28.80
N PRO A 587 -51.89 -10.13 -29.36
CA PRO A 587 -51.56 -8.83 -28.82
C PRO A 587 -52.71 -7.85 -29.01
N ALA A 588 -52.90 -6.99 -28.00
CA ALA A 588 -53.91 -5.96 -28.01
C ALA A 588 -53.52 -4.74 -28.85
N LYS A 589 -52.23 -4.49 -29.07
CA LYS A 589 -51.72 -3.37 -29.88
C LYS A 589 -50.37 -3.73 -30.49
N ARG A 590 -50.06 -3.23 -31.69
CA ARG A 590 -48.76 -3.42 -32.36
C ARG A 590 -48.17 -2.04 -32.73
N GLN A 591 -46.89 -1.82 -32.51
CA GLN A 591 -46.16 -0.60 -32.86
C GLN A 591 -44.79 -0.94 -33.44
N GLU A 592 -44.45 -0.35 -34.58
CA GLU A 592 -43.14 -0.52 -35.20
C GLU A 592 -42.29 0.73 -34.94
N PHE A 593 -41.03 0.54 -34.58
CA PHE A 593 -40.04 1.57 -34.27
C PHE A 593 -38.81 1.38 -35.15
N THR A 594 -38.21 2.46 -35.64
CA THR A 594 -36.94 2.39 -36.38
C THR A 594 -35.79 2.72 -35.43
N SER A 595 -34.89 1.76 -35.19
CA SER A 595 -33.68 1.96 -34.37
C SER A 595 -32.43 2.02 -35.24
N ILE A 596 -31.30 2.44 -34.65
CA ILE A 596 -29.98 2.50 -35.32
C ILE A 596 -29.53 1.11 -35.83
N ASN A 597 -30.05 0.03 -35.23
CA ASN A 597 -29.69 -1.36 -35.53
C ASN A 597 -30.78 -2.12 -36.33
N GLY A 598 -31.80 -1.43 -36.84
CA GLY A 598 -32.90 -2.03 -37.62
C GLY A 598 -34.28 -1.65 -37.11
N GLU A 599 -35.31 -2.11 -37.82
CA GLU A 599 -36.71 -1.96 -37.45
C GLU A 599 -37.07 -2.91 -36.28
N ILE A 600 -37.85 -2.42 -35.32
CA ILE A 600 -38.31 -3.12 -34.13
C ILE A 600 -39.83 -3.16 -34.16
N ASP A 601 -40.42 -4.34 -34.18
CA ASP A 601 -41.85 -4.58 -34.10
C ASP A 601 -42.26 -4.99 -32.68
N CYS A 602 -42.99 -4.12 -31.99
CA CYS A 602 -43.48 -4.30 -30.62
C CYS A 602 -44.97 -4.64 -30.57
N ASN A 603 -45.31 -5.73 -29.90
CA ASN A 603 -46.65 -6.22 -29.64
C ASN A 603 -46.98 -6.06 -28.15
N PHE A 604 -48.02 -5.30 -27.84
CA PHE A 604 -48.48 -5.01 -26.50
C PHE A 604 -49.66 -5.92 -26.14
N TYR A 605 -49.67 -6.40 -24.91
CA TYR A 605 -50.68 -7.28 -24.33
C TYR A 605 -51.29 -6.59 -23.12
N TYR A 606 -52.60 -6.72 -22.92
CA TYR A 606 -53.27 -6.29 -21.69
C TYR A 606 -53.72 -7.54 -20.94
N LEU A 607 -52.88 -8.02 -20.02
CA LEU A 607 -53.19 -9.16 -19.16
C LEU A 607 -53.98 -8.67 -17.96
N LYS A 608 -54.97 -9.42 -17.47
CA LYS A 608 -55.71 -9.01 -16.27
C LYS A 608 -55.05 -9.57 -15.02
N ASP A 609 -54.81 -8.73 -14.02
CA ASP A 609 -54.41 -9.18 -12.70
C ASP A 609 -55.56 -9.88 -11.96
N SER A 610 -55.29 -10.42 -10.77
CA SER A 610 -56.28 -11.09 -9.93
C SER A 610 -57.42 -10.19 -9.42
N THR A 611 -57.31 -8.86 -9.61
CA THR A 611 -58.36 -7.88 -9.31
C THR A 611 -59.17 -7.49 -10.57
N GLY A 612 -58.82 -8.02 -11.74
CA GLY A 612 -59.45 -7.71 -13.02
C GLY A 612 -58.90 -6.45 -13.69
N LYS A 613 -57.82 -5.85 -13.17
CA LYS A 613 -57.17 -4.66 -13.72
C LYS A 613 -56.21 -5.06 -14.82
N ASN A 614 -56.22 -4.31 -15.93
CA ASN A 614 -55.31 -4.56 -17.06
C ASN A 614 -53.87 -4.17 -16.67
N ILE A 615 -52.96 -5.12 -16.76
CA ILE A 615 -51.51 -5.01 -16.77
C ILE A 615 -51.08 -4.94 -18.23
N GLU A 616 -50.51 -3.80 -18.62
CA GLU A 616 -49.87 -3.65 -19.92
C GLU A 616 -48.51 -4.35 -19.93
N THR A 617 -48.26 -5.15 -20.94
CA THR A 617 -47.01 -5.85 -21.18
C THR A 617 -46.64 -5.68 -22.65
N GLN A 618 -45.35 -5.77 -23.00
CA GLN A 618 -44.90 -5.65 -24.39
C GLN A 618 -43.91 -6.73 -24.78
N TYR A 619 -43.90 -7.07 -26.05
CA TYR A 619 -43.00 -8.02 -26.71
C TYR A 619 -42.46 -7.38 -27.98
N CYS A 620 -41.15 -7.12 -28.06
CA CYS A 620 -40.52 -6.47 -29.21
C CYS A 620 -39.58 -7.41 -29.96
N THR A 621 -39.62 -7.38 -31.29
CA THR A 621 -38.72 -8.15 -32.18
C THR A 621 -38.02 -7.26 -33.18
N TYR A 622 -36.73 -7.48 -33.43
CA TYR A 622 -36.04 -6.86 -34.55
C TYR A 622 -36.45 -7.54 -35.86
N THR A 623 -36.95 -6.79 -36.83
CA THR A 623 -37.28 -7.32 -38.17
C THR A 623 -35.99 -7.54 -38.95
N GLY A 624 -35.74 -8.80 -39.31
CA GLY A 624 -34.54 -9.23 -40.07
C GLY A 624 -33.79 -10.41 -39.44
N SER A 625 -34.05 -10.74 -38.18
CA SER A 625 -33.58 -11.99 -37.57
C SER A 625 -34.79 -12.81 -37.09
N ASN A 626 -34.94 -14.04 -37.60
CA ASN A 626 -35.92 -15.00 -37.07
C ASN A 626 -35.49 -15.56 -35.69
N LYS A 627 -34.64 -14.83 -34.93
CA LYS A 627 -34.10 -15.24 -33.64
C LYS A 627 -34.69 -14.38 -32.54
N ILE A 628 -35.43 -15.01 -31.64
CA ILE A 628 -35.86 -14.42 -30.37
C ILE A 628 -34.84 -14.89 -29.34
N GLU A 629 -33.99 -14.00 -28.87
CA GLU A 629 -32.93 -14.36 -27.92
C GLU A 629 -33.38 -14.20 -26.45
N GLU A 630 -34.31 -13.29 -26.15
CA GLU A 630 -34.85 -13.03 -24.81
C GLU A 630 -36.22 -12.32 -24.86
N ILE A 631 -37.13 -12.61 -23.91
CA ILE A 631 -38.40 -11.89 -23.72
C ILE A 631 -38.58 -11.55 -22.24
N THR A 632 -38.65 -10.26 -21.93
CA THR A 632 -38.75 -9.74 -20.56
C THR A 632 -40.09 -9.05 -20.34
N PHE A 633 -40.75 -9.35 -19.21
CA PHE A 633 -41.99 -8.68 -18.79
C PHE A 633 -41.74 -7.91 -17.49
N ASP A 634 -41.95 -6.59 -17.52
CA ASP A 634 -41.86 -5.75 -16.33
C ASP A 634 -43.19 -5.75 -15.60
N PHE A 635 -43.23 -6.37 -14.42
CA PHE A 635 -44.39 -6.34 -13.53
C PHE A 635 -44.12 -5.36 -12.38
N TYR A 636 -44.94 -4.31 -12.29
CA TYR A 636 -44.86 -3.39 -11.15
C TYR A 636 -45.43 -4.06 -9.89
N PRO A 637 -44.65 -4.23 -8.81
CA PRO A 637 -44.96 -5.12 -7.68
C PRO A 637 -46.10 -4.63 -6.77
N LYS A 638 -46.76 -3.52 -7.09
CA LYS A 638 -47.85 -2.97 -6.25
C LYS A 638 -49.18 -3.72 -6.38
N HIS A 639 -49.30 -4.75 -7.24
CA HIS A 639 -50.60 -5.37 -7.55
C HIS A 639 -50.62 -6.91 -7.66
N LEU A 640 -49.63 -7.65 -7.14
CA LEU A 640 -49.64 -9.11 -7.19
C LEU A 640 -50.45 -9.72 -6.03
N ASN A 641 -51.62 -10.28 -6.32
CA ASN A 641 -52.39 -11.20 -5.47
C ASN A 641 -52.63 -12.53 -6.23
N GLU A 642 -52.60 -13.65 -5.50
CA GLU A 642 -52.28 -15.05 -5.89
C GLU A 642 -53.26 -15.80 -6.83
N ASN A 643 -54.08 -15.13 -7.65
CA ASN A 643 -55.15 -15.82 -8.41
C ASN A 643 -55.00 -15.83 -9.95
N TRP A 644 -53.85 -15.47 -10.52
CA TRP A 644 -53.76 -15.20 -11.97
C TRP A 644 -53.44 -16.39 -12.89
N TYR A 645 -53.41 -17.64 -12.38
CA TYR A 645 -53.04 -18.82 -13.18
C TYR A 645 -54.16 -19.84 -13.39
N LYS A 646 -55.41 -19.39 -13.52
CA LYS A 646 -56.57 -20.31 -13.67
C LYS A 646 -56.57 -21.13 -14.97
N ASP A 647 -55.77 -20.78 -15.97
CA ASP A 647 -55.76 -21.47 -17.28
C ASP A 647 -54.63 -22.51 -17.45
N LEU A 648 -53.80 -22.75 -16.42
CA LEU A 648 -52.72 -23.76 -16.48
C LEU A 648 -53.15 -25.20 -16.11
N GLY A 649 -54.45 -25.44 -15.91
CA GLY A 649 -55.01 -26.76 -15.62
C GLY A 649 -55.00 -27.14 -14.14
N LYS A 650 -55.90 -28.05 -13.72
CA LYS A 650 -56.12 -28.41 -12.31
C LYS A 650 -54.96 -29.24 -11.74
N PRO A 651 -54.48 -28.94 -10.53
CA PRO A 651 -53.45 -29.74 -9.87
C PRO A 651 -53.99 -31.08 -9.39
N PHE A 652 -53.15 -32.12 -9.45
CA PHE A 652 -53.40 -33.41 -8.81
C PHE A 652 -53.09 -33.31 -7.32
N VAL A 653 -54.00 -33.76 -6.47
CA VAL A 653 -53.93 -33.68 -4.99
C VAL A 653 -53.78 -35.11 -4.45
N MET A 654 -52.81 -35.35 -3.58
CA MET A 654 -52.81 -36.54 -2.71
C MET A 654 -53.60 -36.24 -1.43
N ASP A 655 -54.18 -37.29 -0.84
CA ASP A 655 -55.22 -37.23 0.21
C ASP A 655 -54.84 -36.51 1.52
N ASP A 656 -53.59 -36.06 1.70
CA ASP A 656 -53.13 -35.33 2.89
C ASP A 656 -52.86 -33.83 2.66
N GLY A 657 -53.11 -33.32 1.45
CA GLY A 657 -53.21 -31.87 1.21
C GLY A 657 -51.90 -31.08 1.25
N LYS A 658 -50.73 -31.71 1.02
CA LYS A 658 -49.46 -30.99 0.81
C LYS A 658 -48.96 -31.10 -0.63
N ALA A 659 -48.54 -29.96 -1.20
CA ALA A 659 -47.73 -29.93 -2.42
C ALA A 659 -46.24 -29.73 -2.07
N LEU A 660 -45.39 -30.47 -2.78
CA LEU A 660 -43.93 -30.63 -2.67
C LEU A 660 -43.45 -30.69 -4.16
N PHE A 661 -42.48 -29.94 -4.68
CA PHE A 661 -41.02 -29.98 -4.47
C PHE A 661 -40.25 -28.89 -5.30
N TYR A 662 -38.93 -28.84 -5.04
CA TYR A 662 -37.79 -28.02 -5.52
C TYR A 662 -36.91 -28.72 -6.63
N LEU A 663 -35.92 -27.99 -7.20
CA LEU A 663 -34.58 -28.39 -7.79
C LEU A 663 -34.52 -29.13 -9.16
N GLU A 664 -33.46 -29.22 -10.01
CA GLU A 664 -32.07 -28.69 -10.23
C GLU A 664 -31.48 -29.43 -11.49
N GLY A 665 -30.49 -28.90 -12.23
CA GLY A 665 -29.50 -29.72 -12.99
C GLY A 665 -29.35 -29.64 -14.54
N THR A 666 -28.22 -29.05 -14.98
CA THR A 666 -27.23 -29.31 -16.09
C THR A 666 -27.57 -29.59 -17.58
N GLU A 667 -26.89 -28.80 -18.46
CA GLU A 667 -26.06 -29.11 -19.67
C GLU A 667 -26.52 -30.19 -20.70
N GLN A 668 -26.60 -29.98 -22.04
CA GLN A 668 -25.52 -29.74 -23.03
C GLN A 668 -26.05 -29.54 -24.49
N ILE A 669 -25.13 -29.39 -25.46
CA ILE A 669 -25.20 -28.77 -26.81
C ILE A 669 -25.64 -29.72 -27.96
N LEU A 670 -26.41 -29.28 -28.99
CA LEU A 670 -26.08 -29.31 -30.45
C LEU A 670 -27.24 -29.12 -31.47
N ASN A 671 -26.93 -28.30 -32.48
CA ASN A 671 -27.41 -28.11 -33.88
C ASN A 671 -28.49 -28.99 -34.53
N LEU A 672 -29.34 -28.37 -35.37
CA LEU A 672 -29.58 -28.75 -36.79
C LEU A 672 -30.34 -27.65 -37.61
N LYS A 673 -30.38 -27.84 -38.93
CA LYS A 673 -30.37 -26.89 -40.07
C LYS A 673 -31.74 -26.74 -40.80
N PRO A 674 -31.88 -25.85 -41.83
CA PRO A 674 -33.11 -25.15 -42.21
C PRO A 674 -33.95 -25.82 -43.31
N ASN A 675 -35.23 -25.39 -43.35
CA ASN A 675 -36.28 -25.54 -44.38
C ASN A 675 -37.45 -26.47 -44.03
N GLU A 676 -38.51 -25.86 -43.48
CA GLU A 676 -39.90 -26.20 -43.80
C GLU A 676 -40.73 -24.89 -43.86
N GLU A 677 -41.25 -24.55 -45.05
CA GLU A 677 -42.37 -23.63 -45.26
C GLU A 677 -43.69 -24.42 -45.02
N LEU A 678 -44.81 -23.90 -44.51
CA LEU A 678 -45.66 -22.83 -45.04
C LEU A 678 -46.91 -22.66 -44.14
N GLY A 679 -47.58 -21.49 -44.19
CA GLY A 679 -49.03 -21.40 -43.92
C GLY A 679 -49.54 -20.07 -43.34
N PHE A 680 -50.02 -19.19 -44.21
CA PHE A 680 -50.74 -17.94 -43.87
C PHE A 680 -52.20 -18.20 -43.42
N LEU A 681 -52.74 -17.31 -42.57
CA LEU A 681 -54.18 -17.07 -42.42
C LEU A 681 -54.46 -15.55 -42.32
N THR A 682 -55.50 -15.15 -43.04
CA THR A 682 -55.92 -13.80 -43.44
C THR A 682 -56.77 -13.05 -42.39
N TYR A 683 -56.71 -11.71 -42.44
CA TYR A 683 -57.53 -10.76 -41.68
C TYR A 683 -58.86 -10.44 -42.39
N ALA A 684 -59.93 -10.22 -41.63
CA ALA A 684 -61.19 -9.64 -42.11
C ALA A 684 -61.55 -8.38 -41.30
N ASP A 685 -61.77 -7.32 -42.08
CA ASP A 685 -62.18 -5.92 -41.83
C ASP A 685 -62.88 -5.50 -40.53
N ALA A 686 -62.50 -4.30 -40.07
CA ALA A 686 -63.44 -3.21 -39.82
C ALA A 686 -62.76 -1.83 -40.07
N ASN A 687 -63.18 -1.16 -41.13
CA ASN A 687 -62.82 0.22 -41.50
C ASN A 687 -63.32 1.25 -40.47
N PHE A 688 -62.67 2.43 -40.36
CA PHE A 688 -63.27 3.74 -40.70
C PHE A 688 -62.20 4.87 -40.78
N TYR A 689 -61.93 5.30 -42.03
CA TYR A 689 -61.60 6.62 -42.63
C TYR A 689 -60.44 7.55 -42.17
N TYR A 690 -59.49 7.68 -43.11
CA TYR A 690 -58.90 8.88 -43.75
C TYR A 690 -58.47 10.12 -42.93
N TYR A 691 -57.16 10.43 -42.99
CA TYR A 691 -56.62 11.63 -43.65
C TYR A 691 -55.13 11.42 -44.01
N TYR A 692 -54.71 11.85 -45.20
CA TYR A 692 -53.33 11.94 -45.71
C TYR A 692 -53.20 13.33 -46.39
N PRO A 693 -52.00 13.89 -46.67
CA PRO A 693 -50.99 14.46 -45.76
C PRO A 693 -50.59 15.91 -46.16
N LYS A 694 -49.50 16.43 -45.56
CA LYS A 694 -48.70 17.65 -45.81
C LYS A 694 -48.92 18.74 -44.75
N ASP A 695 -47.92 19.23 -44.02
CA ASP A 695 -46.46 19.22 -44.19
C ASP A 695 -45.70 18.55 -43.03
#